data_AF-A0A970T1Y7-F1
#
_entry.id   AF-A0A970T1Y7-F1
#
_cell.length_a   1.000
_cell.length_b   1.000
_cell.length_c   1.000
_cell.angle_alpha   90.00
_cell.angle_beta   90.00
_cell.angle_gamma   90.00
#
_symmetry.space_group_name_H-M   'P 1'
#
loop_
_entity.id
_entity.type
_entity.pdbx_description
1 polymer ?
#
loop_
_entity_poly.entity_id
_entity_poly.type
_entity_poly.pdbx_seq_one_letter_code
_entity_poly.pdbx_strand_id
1 'polypeptide(L)'
;MALAPQASAILALLCLATAATASPTAISATLGAERVEVHDFAEVALSVTGADAANPFVDVEVAGAFRAAGGVWLNVDGFCDAMDGSLYRIRFAPSQPGAHEYVVTFRQGAYEWRQTGSFEAIDVGRKGVLRVDPEHPWHFIWEGNGEHFLLNGTTTYYLMGWDDATIRGIVDRLAGLGVNRLRVLLYGRNDDGPWGQPVVTGGGFHLHLEPWPAERPGDIHDPGFDLTRFNVEFWRKYERMLRYAWERDVTVSVIFFIGAQVLPTPFAEGSPEEHLYYRYGVARLAAFSNVTWDLGNEHDFHRSYPEWANDLGPLVLEWDPYDHLTSAHNKTYRGVDWPGMQLIQRWDEGQYDFVLGQRRDQEQSGRIVPQVIEEYGYEDLWENSPGQRSAETRRRCAWEISMAGGYQTTGESARQGTGVPPDSGGGWVNGRGDDGMALLPSHRPMMEFLRALEWWRCDPMPDLASFPAIALGDPGRAYAIYVPHGAPTSASIRPGRYEVRAMNCRSGEWHELPAANGDVYATGAMPDEEDWAILLTRSPDADTAGPVPVDAMCAGDGRKVTITFSEAVDPVSSAAPSHYRLDGVVAEAVEHLAEPGNQVVLAVRPLEPGRTYTLEIEGVTDLAKPANSVGPATSIAVFRSVPEELLALRFSEGDGRITANEAPTSAAHPKAVFQGGPQWSGNVPTPAAGPYSVDFGAIQHPWAVDLEGGPFEPAAGLRSFTITGWINSRDNTVGPGGNRIVSAINNGADGFDLVLLGDGSLQLGVNQWPDGVPSRSNPNRVAADPSASADNWVFFAVTYDSTAANENVSFYFGDVDTPAEADASIYYHRGAVGAGLGPCLTVGHFNPATRGDGHRDRMFRGLIDEIRLYGSQYDGAGALDLESIRRLQRGEDLL
;
A
#
# COMPACT_ATOMS: atom_id res chain seq x y z
N MET A 1 -27.11 -26.27 -42.86
CA MET A 1 -28.53 -26.25 -42.44
C MET A 1 -28.76 -27.50 -41.61
N ALA A 2 -28.80 -27.39 -40.27
CA ALA A 2 -30.01 -27.27 -39.45
C ALA A 2 -30.65 -28.67 -39.24
N LEU A 3 -30.99 -29.22 -38.07
CA LEU A 3 -31.30 -28.77 -36.71
C LEU A 3 -31.21 -30.01 -35.76
N ALA A 4 -31.03 -29.81 -34.46
CA ALA A 4 -31.26 -30.80 -33.38
C ALA A 4 -32.78 -30.92 -33.04
N PRO A 5 -33.27 -31.54 -31.92
CA PRO A 5 -32.73 -32.53 -30.96
C PRO A 5 -33.76 -33.67 -30.61
N GLN A 6 -33.43 -34.64 -29.73
CA GLN A 6 -34.28 -35.04 -28.58
C GLN A 6 -33.78 -36.26 -27.76
N ALA A 7 -33.85 -36.06 -26.44
CA ALA A 7 -34.30 -36.98 -25.37
C ALA A 7 -33.45 -38.19 -24.96
N SER A 8 -33.03 -38.19 -23.69
CA SER A 8 -32.86 -39.39 -22.88
C SER A 8 -33.32 -39.08 -21.46
N ALA A 9 -34.15 -39.99 -20.93
CA ALA A 9 -34.64 -39.97 -19.57
C ALA A 9 -34.54 -41.40 -19.01
N ILE A 10 -34.07 -41.48 -17.75
CA ILE A 10 -34.37 -42.50 -16.72
C ILE A 10 -33.51 -43.78 -16.72
N LEU A 11 -32.65 -43.95 -15.70
CA LEU A 11 -32.90 -44.81 -14.51
C LEU A 11 -31.74 -44.72 -13.46
N ALA A 12 -32.10 -44.97 -12.18
CA ALA A 12 -31.28 -45.20 -10.95
C ALA A 12 -30.84 -43.93 -10.20
N LEU A 13 -31.58 -43.36 -9.23
CA LEU A 13 -32.15 -43.88 -7.97
C LEU A 13 -31.13 -44.46 -6.97
N LEU A 14 -31.09 -43.81 -5.79
CA LEU A 14 -30.53 -44.22 -4.48
C LEU A 14 -29.03 -43.97 -4.22
N CYS A 15 -28.69 -42.69 -4.05
CA CYS A 15 -27.93 -42.24 -2.89
C CYS A 15 -28.64 -41.01 -2.31
N LEU A 16 -29.77 -41.24 -1.64
CA LEU A 16 -30.13 -40.40 -0.50
C LEU A 16 -29.07 -40.73 0.56
N ALA A 17 -27.87 -40.15 0.41
CA ALA A 17 -27.05 -39.89 1.57
C ALA A 17 -27.94 -39.02 2.44
N THR A 18 -28.45 -39.59 3.53
CA THR A 18 -28.80 -38.79 4.68
C THR A 18 -27.65 -37.82 4.84
N ALA A 19 -27.89 -36.53 4.58
CA ALA A 19 -27.04 -35.50 5.13
C ALA A 19 -27.13 -35.72 6.63
N ALA A 20 -26.24 -36.55 7.16
CA ALA A 20 -26.00 -36.58 8.58
C ALA A 20 -25.70 -35.13 8.90
N THR A 21 -26.55 -34.55 9.73
CA THR A 21 -26.38 -33.19 10.24
C THR A 21 -25.08 -33.21 11.02
N ALA A 22 -23.97 -33.00 10.34
CA ALA A 22 -22.68 -32.87 10.97
C ALA A 22 -22.79 -31.62 11.84
N SER A 23 -22.66 -31.81 13.14
CA SER A 23 -23.01 -30.84 14.16
C SER A 23 -22.12 -31.10 15.35
N PRO A 24 -21.02 -30.34 15.49
CA PRO A 24 -20.12 -30.52 16.62
C PRO A 24 -20.88 -30.32 17.94
N THR A 25 -20.42 -30.98 19.00
CA THR A 25 -21.10 -30.94 20.30
C THR A 25 -21.03 -29.55 20.95
N ALA A 26 -19.87 -28.89 20.86
CA ALA A 26 -19.68 -27.53 21.35
C ALA A 26 -18.47 -26.87 20.66
N ILE A 27 -18.51 -25.55 20.52
CA ILE A 27 -17.39 -24.73 20.05
C ILE A 27 -17.11 -23.62 21.08
N SER A 28 -15.84 -23.38 21.38
CA SER A 28 -15.38 -22.27 22.21
C SER A 28 -14.23 -21.52 21.54
N ALA A 29 -14.28 -20.19 21.48
CA ALA A 29 -13.11 -19.39 21.10
C ALA A 29 -12.29 -18.93 22.30
N THR A 30 -10.97 -18.89 22.11
CA THR A 30 -10.01 -18.26 23.01
C THR A 30 -9.20 -17.24 22.23
N LEU A 31 -9.17 -16.00 22.70
CA LEU A 31 -8.28 -14.95 22.18
C LEU A 31 -6.88 -15.18 22.77
N GLY A 32 -5.84 -15.16 21.93
CA GLY A 32 -4.46 -15.43 22.34
C GLY A 32 -3.89 -14.37 23.29
N ALA A 33 -4.20 -13.09 23.07
CA ALA A 33 -3.80 -11.98 23.92
C ALA A 33 -4.82 -10.83 23.84
N GLU A 34 -5.11 -10.20 24.98
CA GLU A 34 -5.99 -9.01 25.03
C GLU A 34 -5.30 -7.75 24.49
N ARG A 35 -3.97 -7.76 24.39
CA ARG A 35 -3.15 -6.69 23.82
C ARG A 35 -2.18 -7.26 22.78
N VAL A 36 -2.14 -6.66 21.61
CA VAL A 36 -1.26 -7.06 20.50
C VAL A 36 -0.54 -5.85 19.92
N GLU A 37 0.64 -6.04 19.35
CA GLU A 37 1.36 -4.96 18.68
C GLU A 37 0.78 -4.71 17.29
N VAL A 38 0.75 -3.45 16.85
CA VAL A 38 0.47 -3.09 15.46
C VAL A 38 1.50 -3.78 14.56
N HIS A 39 1.03 -4.37 13.45
CA HIS A 39 1.76 -5.24 12.53
C HIS A 39 2.29 -6.57 13.10
N ASP A 40 1.94 -6.91 14.34
CA ASP A 40 1.85 -8.31 14.76
C ASP A 40 0.41 -8.82 14.49
N PHE A 41 -0.03 -9.93 15.09
CA PHE A 41 -1.40 -10.41 14.92
C PHE A 41 -2.11 -10.81 16.21
N ALA A 42 -3.40 -10.52 16.25
CA ALA A 42 -4.35 -11.15 17.15
C ALA A 42 -4.78 -12.51 16.59
N GLU A 43 -4.76 -13.53 17.43
CA GLU A 43 -5.20 -14.88 17.06
C GLU A 43 -6.39 -15.32 17.90
N VAL A 44 -7.44 -15.80 17.24
CA VAL A 44 -8.58 -16.43 17.89
C VAL A 44 -8.56 -17.93 17.57
N ALA A 45 -8.40 -18.75 18.60
CA ALA A 45 -8.38 -20.21 18.48
C ALA A 45 -9.77 -20.78 18.81
N LEU A 46 -10.36 -21.53 17.88
CA LEU A 46 -11.64 -22.23 18.05
C LEU A 46 -11.39 -23.70 18.40
N SER A 47 -11.76 -24.10 19.61
CA SER A 47 -11.73 -25.50 20.04
C SER A 47 -13.09 -26.15 19.78
N VAL A 48 -13.11 -27.26 19.06
CA VAL A 48 -14.32 -27.99 18.66
C VAL A 48 -14.41 -29.30 19.44
N THR A 49 -15.38 -29.39 20.35
CA THR A 49 -15.65 -30.61 21.12
C THR A 49 -16.59 -31.51 20.32
N GLY A 50 -16.21 -32.78 20.13
CA GLY A 50 -16.97 -33.72 19.32
C GLY A 50 -16.97 -33.34 17.84
N ALA A 51 -15.81 -32.93 17.31
CA ALA A 51 -15.61 -32.66 15.89
C ALA A 51 -16.00 -33.89 15.06
N ASP A 52 -16.83 -33.67 14.03
CA ASP A 52 -17.44 -34.73 13.23
C ASP A 52 -17.38 -34.45 11.71
N ALA A 53 -16.62 -33.43 11.31
CA ALA A 53 -16.32 -33.15 9.90
C ALA A 53 -15.53 -34.32 9.29
N ALA A 54 -15.94 -34.81 8.12
CA ALA A 54 -15.27 -35.91 7.46
C ALA A 54 -13.87 -35.49 7.00
N ASN A 55 -13.77 -34.31 6.37
CA ASN A 55 -12.53 -33.61 6.12
C ASN A 55 -12.58 -32.19 6.73
N PRO A 56 -11.91 -31.95 7.86
CA PRO A 56 -11.98 -30.67 8.55
C PRO A 56 -11.32 -29.50 7.81
N PHE A 57 -10.52 -29.77 6.78
CA PHE A 57 -9.85 -28.75 5.96
C PHE A 57 -10.70 -28.27 4.78
N VAL A 58 -11.77 -28.99 4.45
CA VAL A 58 -12.62 -28.72 3.26
C VAL A 58 -14.09 -28.55 3.65
N ASP A 59 -14.58 -29.37 4.60
CA ASP A 59 -16.00 -29.40 4.98
C ASP A 59 -16.38 -28.30 5.98
N VAL A 60 -15.40 -27.53 6.46
CA VAL A 60 -15.57 -26.49 7.47
C VAL A 60 -15.00 -25.18 6.96
N GLU A 61 -15.79 -24.12 7.07
CA GLU A 61 -15.39 -22.74 6.82
C GLU A 61 -15.26 -22.01 8.15
N VAL A 62 -14.12 -21.37 8.38
CA VAL A 62 -13.96 -20.39 9.45
C VAL A 62 -13.70 -19.05 8.80
N ALA A 63 -14.54 -18.06 9.12
CA ALA A 63 -14.43 -16.71 8.58
C ALA A 63 -14.50 -15.72 9.74
N GLY A 64 -13.76 -14.63 9.64
CA GLY A 64 -13.81 -13.54 10.60
C GLY A 64 -13.94 -12.20 9.93
N ALA A 65 -14.52 -11.27 10.69
CA ALA A 65 -14.53 -9.86 10.37
C ALA A 65 -13.88 -9.14 11.55
N PHE A 66 -12.89 -8.30 11.28
CA PHE A 66 -12.16 -7.51 12.28
C PHE A 66 -12.19 -6.03 11.91
N ARG A 67 -12.18 -5.13 12.90
CA ARG A 67 -12.06 -3.70 12.67
C ARG A 67 -11.44 -3.00 13.87
N ALA A 68 -10.79 -1.86 13.65
CA ALA A 68 -10.62 -0.88 14.71
C ALA A 68 -12.02 -0.39 15.17
N ALA A 69 -12.16 0.02 16.42
CA ALA A 69 -13.42 0.53 16.95
C ALA A 69 -13.91 1.72 16.11
N GLY A 70 -15.09 1.58 15.49
CA GLY A 70 -15.63 2.58 14.55
C GLY A 70 -15.10 2.50 13.11
N GLY A 71 -14.16 1.60 12.82
CA GLY A 71 -13.59 1.38 11.48
C GLY A 71 -14.39 0.39 10.61
N VAL A 72 -13.83 0.08 9.43
CA VAL A 72 -14.40 -0.83 8.44
C VAL A 72 -14.07 -2.29 8.78
N TRP A 73 -15.02 -3.18 8.55
CA TRP A 73 -14.82 -4.62 8.69
C TRP A 73 -13.90 -5.16 7.59
N LEU A 74 -12.75 -5.69 7.98
CA LEU A 74 -11.87 -6.49 7.15
C LEU A 74 -12.24 -7.97 7.31
N ASN A 75 -12.56 -8.63 6.19
CA ASN A 75 -12.80 -10.06 6.18
C ASN A 75 -11.46 -10.81 6.16
N VAL A 76 -11.37 -11.87 6.97
CA VAL A 76 -10.19 -12.70 7.11
C VAL A 76 -10.63 -14.16 7.11
N ASP A 77 -9.93 -14.98 6.34
CA ASP A 77 -10.13 -16.42 6.34
C ASP A 77 -9.45 -17.07 7.56
N GLY A 78 -10.17 -17.97 8.22
CA GLY A 78 -9.61 -18.89 9.19
C GLY A 78 -9.19 -20.21 8.55
N PHE A 79 -8.48 -21.04 9.31
CA PHE A 79 -7.94 -22.30 8.83
C PHE A 79 -8.02 -23.40 9.91
N CYS A 80 -8.12 -24.65 9.47
CA CYS A 80 -8.01 -25.81 10.35
C CYS A 80 -6.56 -26.02 10.79
N ASP A 81 -6.34 -26.21 12.09
CA ASP A 81 -5.03 -26.40 12.71
C ASP A 81 -4.98 -27.72 13.52
N ALA A 82 -5.80 -28.71 13.17
CA ALA A 82 -5.72 -30.07 13.70
C ALA A 82 -6.26 -31.10 12.70
N MET A 83 -5.58 -32.23 12.57
CA MET A 83 -5.95 -33.31 11.62
C MET A 83 -7.35 -33.89 11.87
N ASP A 84 -7.83 -33.85 13.11
CA ASP A 84 -9.12 -34.36 13.56
C ASP A 84 -10.22 -33.28 13.59
N GLY A 85 -9.93 -32.04 13.19
CA GLY A 85 -10.88 -30.93 13.23
C GLY A 85 -11.17 -30.40 14.63
N SER A 86 -10.36 -30.75 15.63
CA SER A 86 -10.55 -30.26 17.00
C SER A 86 -10.15 -28.80 17.20
N LEU A 87 -9.40 -28.21 16.26
CA LEU A 87 -8.84 -26.86 16.38
C LEU A 87 -8.85 -26.11 15.05
N TYR A 88 -9.36 -24.89 15.08
CA TYR A 88 -9.26 -23.92 14.01
C TYR A 88 -8.67 -22.62 14.54
N ARG A 89 -8.08 -21.81 13.66
CA ARG A 89 -7.52 -20.51 14.01
C ARG A 89 -7.93 -19.47 12.98
N ILE A 90 -7.93 -18.23 13.42
CA ILE A 90 -8.05 -17.06 12.56
C ILE A 90 -7.12 -15.97 13.11
N ARG A 91 -6.40 -15.29 12.21
CA ARG A 91 -5.36 -14.32 12.56
C ARG A 91 -5.61 -13.00 11.88
N PHE A 92 -5.68 -11.93 12.67
CA PHE A 92 -5.84 -10.57 12.19
C PHE A 92 -4.63 -9.72 12.58
N ALA A 93 -3.96 -9.11 11.60
CA ALA A 93 -2.87 -8.17 11.84
C ALA A 93 -3.37 -6.72 11.83
N PRO A 94 -3.49 -6.04 12.99
CA PRO A 94 -3.91 -4.64 13.02
C PRO A 94 -2.84 -3.72 12.42
N SER A 95 -3.25 -2.77 11.57
CA SER A 95 -2.38 -1.73 11.01
C SER A 95 -2.46 -0.40 11.77
N GLN A 96 -3.32 -0.29 12.78
CA GLN A 96 -3.52 0.92 13.58
C GLN A 96 -3.66 0.57 15.07
N PRO A 97 -3.21 1.45 15.99
CA PRO A 97 -3.39 1.23 17.42
C PRO A 97 -4.85 1.46 17.87
N GLY A 98 -5.18 1.02 19.07
CA GLY A 98 -6.48 1.23 19.72
C GLY A 98 -7.34 -0.01 19.84
N ALA A 99 -8.56 0.17 20.35
CA ALA A 99 -9.50 -0.94 20.53
C ALA A 99 -9.92 -1.52 19.17
N HIS A 100 -9.96 -2.84 19.08
CA HIS A 100 -10.41 -3.59 17.93
C HIS A 100 -11.54 -4.52 18.32
N GLU A 101 -12.51 -4.68 17.43
CA GLU A 101 -13.64 -5.58 17.58
C GLU A 101 -13.55 -6.66 16.51
N TYR A 102 -14.00 -7.86 16.87
CA TYR A 102 -14.04 -8.96 15.92
C TYR A 102 -15.30 -9.78 16.06
N VAL A 103 -15.64 -10.44 14.95
CA VAL A 103 -16.63 -11.49 14.90
C VAL A 103 -16.06 -12.68 14.17
N VAL A 104 -16.09 -13.86 14.78
CA VAL A 104 -15.66 -15.11 14.17
C VAL A 104 -16.87 -16.00 13.97
N THR A 105 -16.95 -16.61 12.79
CA THR A 105 -18.01 -17.53 12.39
C THR A 105 -17.40 -18.86 11.97
N PHE A 106 -17.97 -19.94 12.48
CA PHE A 106 -17.67 -21.31 12.10
C PHE A 106 -18.88 -21.90 11.38
N ARG A 107 -18.67 -22.52 10.23
CA ARG A 107 -19.72 -23.18 9.45
C ARG A 107 -19.32 -24.59 9.06
N GLN A 108 -20.25 -25.52 9.24
CA GLN A 108 -20.12 -26.91 8.82
C GLN A 108 -21.47 -27.41 8.31
N GLY A 109 -21.63 -27.51 6.99
CA GLY A 109 -22.93 -27.79 6.38
C GLY A 109 -23.98 -26.74 6.77
N ALA A 110 -25.05 -27.16 7.46
CA ALA A 110 -26.10 -26.26 7.96
C ALA A 110 -25.85 -25.74 9.39
N TYR A 111 -24.82 -26.24 10.07
CA TYR A 111 -24.45 -25.76 11.40
C TYR A 111 -23.65 -24.46 11.28
N GLU A 112 -24.08 -23.44 12.02
CA GLU A 112 -23.37 -22.17 12.15
C GLU A 112 -23.20 -21.83 13.63
N TRP A 113 -21.99 -21.42 13.99
CA TRP A 113 -21.66 -20.89 15.31
C TRP A 113 -20.93 -19.56 15.16
N ARG A 114 -21.21 -18.61 16.04
CA ARG A 114 -20.67 -17.25 15.97
C ARG A 114 -20.27 -16.75 17.34
N GLN A 115 -19.12 -16.09 17.43
CA GLN A 115 -18.66 -15.40 18.64
C GLN A 115 -18.11 -14.02 18.29
N THR A 116 -18.38 -13.05 19.16
CA THR A 116 -17.80 -11.71 19.09
C THR A 116 -16.78 -11.52 20.21
N GLY A 117 -15.87 -10.57 20.03
CA GLY A 117 -14.93 -10.17 21.06
C GLY A 117 -14.20 -8.89 20.68
N SER A 118 -13.24 -8.52 21.50
CA SER A 118 -12.42 -7.33 21.31
C SER A 118 -11.01 -7.55 21.84
N PHE A 119 -10.06 -6.76 21.36
CA PHE A 119 -8.69 -6.67 21.87
C PHE A 119 -8.16 -5.24 21.70
N GLU A 120 -7.00 -4.93 22.25
CA GLU A 120 -6.34 -3.63 22.13
C GLU A 120 -5.05 -3.76 21.31
N ALA A 121 -4.91 -2.98 20.25
CA ALA A 121 -3.68 -2.87 19.47
C ALA A 121 -2.81 -1.73 20.03
N ILE A 122 -1.50 -1.97 20.19
CA ILE A 122 -0.54 -0.97 20.67
C ILE A 122 0.52 -0.70 19.62
N ASP A 123 0.78 0.58 19.36
CA ASP A 123 1.89 0.95 18.48
C ASP A 123 3.19 0.98 19.27
N VAL A 124 4.18 0.24 18.77
CA VAL A 124 5.54 0.17 19.30
C VAL A 124 6.59 0.50 18.24
N GLY A 125 6.18 1.06 17.09
CA GLY A 125 7.05 1.42 15.98
C GLY A 125 7.54 0.24 15.15
N ARG A 126 6.70 -0.78 14.93
CA ARG A 126 7.03 -1.90 14.02
C ARG A 126 7.04 -1.40 12.58
N LYS A 127 7.96 -1.94 11.76
CA LYS A 127 8.12 -1.58 10.34
C LYS A 127 6.90 -1.94 9.47
N GLY A 128 6.13 -2.94 9.88
CA GLY A 128 4.91 -3.31 9.15
C GLY A 128 5.15 -4.11 7.89
N VAL A 129 4.18 -4.05 6.99
CA VAL A 129 4.20 -4.75 5.70
C VAL A 129 5.07 -3.98 4.71
N LEU A 130 5.81 -4.70 3.86
CA LEU A 130 6.59 -4.09 2.79
C LEU A 130 5.67 -3.65 1.64
N ARG A 131 5.82 -2.41 1.16
CA ARG A 131 5.01 -1.81 0.07
C ARG A 131 5.91 -1.30 -1.06
N VAL A 132 5.32 -1.11 -2.24
CA VAL A 132 5.90 -0.23 -3.26
C VAL A 132 5.75 1.22 -2.79
N ASP A 133 6.80 2.01 -2.94
CA ASP A 133 6.75 3.43 -2.64
C ASP A 133 5.89 4.18 -3.68
N PRO A 134 4.80 4.87 -3.29
CA PRO A 134 3.96 5.61 -4.22
C PRO A 134 4.65 6.84 -4.83
N GLU A 135 5.61 7.46 -4.15
CA GLU A 135 6.37 8.61 -4.64
C GLU A 135 7.59 8.17 -5.47
N HIS A 136 8.16 7.01 -5.13
CA HIS A 136 9.33 6.43 -5.79
C HIS A 136 9.07 4.97 -6.24
N PRO A 137 8.22 4.71 -7.25
CA PRO A 137 7.66 3.37 -7.54
C PRO A 137 8.67 2.28 -7.97
N TRP A 138 9.94 2.64 -8.16
CA TRP A 138 11.05 1.69 -8.30
C TRP A 138 11.55 1.13 -6.97
N HIS A 139 11.06 1.66 -5.84
CA HIS A 139 11.56 1.41 -4.51
C HIS A 139 10.48 0.89 -3.57
N PHE A 140 10.94 0.36 -2.44
CA PHE A 140 10.11 -0.22 -1.41
C PHE A 140 10.15 0.63 -0.15
N ILE A 141 9.04 0.68 0.56
CA ILE A 141 8.93 1.28 1.90
C ILE A 141 8.25 0.33 2.88
N TRP A 142 8.55 0.53 4.14
CA TRP A 142 7.85 -0.08 5.27
C TRP A 142 6.58 0.69 5.60
N GLU A 143 5.42 0.03 5.56
CA GLU A 143 4.12 0.67 5.80
C GLU A 143 4.03 1.35 7.17
N GLY A 144 4.63 0.76 8.21
CA GLY A 144 4.49 1.22 9.58
C GLY A 144 5.28 2.49 9.91
N ASN A 145 6.32 2.81 9.14
CA ASN A 145 7.18 3.96 9.44
C ASN A 145 7.70 4.74 8.21
N GLY A 146 7.41 4.31 6.98
CA GLY A 146 7.87 4.95 5.75
C GLY A 146 9.36 4.75 5.43
N GLU A 147 10.10 3.93 6.21
CA GLU A 147 11.53 3.69 5.95
C GLU A 147 11.72 2.94 4.62
N HIS A 148 12.61 3.45 3.77
CA HIS A 148 12.97 2.81 2.51
C HIS A 148 13.71 1.49 2.74
N PHE A 149 13.24 0.43 2.11
CA PHE A 149 13.81 -0.90 2.21
C PHE A 149 14.80 -1.19 1.07
N LEU A 150 16.11 -1.11 1.37
CA LEU A 150 17.16 -1.60 0.47
C LEU A 150 17.24 -3.13 0.57
N LEU A 151 16.70 -3.83 -0.42
CA LEU A 151 16.70 -5.29 -0.47
C LEU A 151 18.13 -5.84 -0.64
N ASN A 152 18.52 -6.75 0.24
CA ASN A 152 19.73 -7.58 0.18
C ASN A 152 19.34 -9.03 0.45
N GLY A 153 18.99 -9.74 -0.62
CA GLY A 153 18.42 -11.08 -0.54
C GLY A 153 19.46 -12.19 -0.62
N THR A 154 19.11 -13.35 -0.04
CA THR A 154 19.76 -14.62 -0.37
C THR A 154 18.76 -15.77 -0.53
N THR A 155 19.17 -16.80 -1.26
CA THR A 155 18.41 -18.01 -1.49
C THR A 155 18.66 -19.04 -0.39
N THR A 156 17.59 -19.66 0.14
CA THR A 156 17.66 -20.73 1.15
C THR A 156 16.52 -21.75 0.91
N TYR A 157 16.38 -22.26 -0.31
CA TYR A 157 15.18 -22.98 -0.75
C TYR A 157 14.67 -24.03 0.24
N TYR A 158 15.55 -24.93 0.69
CA TYR A 158 15.27 -26.02 1.63
C TYR A 158 15.61 -25.67 3.08
N LEU A 159 15.52 -24.40 3.50
CA LEU A 159 15.70 -24.02 4.92
C LEU A 159 14.82 -24.87 5.85
N MET A 160 13.59 -25.13 5.42
CA MET A 160 12.60 -25.93 6.15
C MET A 160 12.96 -27.42 6.25
N GLY A 161 14.03 -27.87 5.59
CA GLY A 161 14.59 -29.21 5.72
C GLY A 161 15.31 -29.46 7.06
N TRP A 162 15.57 -28.41 7.84
CA TRP A 162 16.29 -28.47 9.12
C TRP A 162 15.37 -28.45 10.34
N ASP A 163 15.87 -28.81 11.53
CA ASP A 163 15.15 -28.58 12.78
C ASP A 163 15.08 -27.09 13.18
N ASP A 164 14.21 -26.76 14.14
CA ASP A 164 13.98 -25.38 14.61
C ASP A 164 15.24 -24.72 15.19
N ALA A 165 16.16 -25.47 15.80
CA ALA A 165 17.36 -24.90 16.39
C ALA A 165 18.35 -24.48 15.29
N THR A 166 18.48 -25.32 14.27
CA THR A 166 19.35 -25.08 13.12
C THR A 166 18.82 -23.95 12.25
N ILE A 167 17.50 -23.92 11.97
CA ILE A 167 16.85 -22.81 11.26
C ILE A 167 17.14 -21.47 11.95
N ARG A 168 16.99 -21.42 13.28
CA ARG A 168 17.25 -20.21 14.06
C ARG A 168 18.71 -19.76 13.93
N GLY A 169 19.66 -20.67 14.08
CA GLY A 169 21.08 -20.36 13.91
C GLY A 169 21.43 -19.86 12.49
N ILE A 170 20.77 -20.39 11.46
CA ILE A 170 20.91 -19.91 10.08
C ILE A 170 20.38 -18.49 9.93
N VAL A 171 19.17 -18.21 10.41
CA VAL A 171 18.58 -16.87 10.35
C VAL A 171 19.43 -15.86 11.12
N ASP A 172 19.94 -16.21 12.30
CA ASP A 172 20.87 -15.37 13.07
C ASP A 172 22.13 -15.04 12.28
N ARG A 173 22.79 -16.04 11.67
CA ARG A 173 23.99 -15.83 10.84
C ARG A 173 23.69 -14.90 9.68
N LEU A 174 22.65 -15.20 8.89
CA LEU A 174 22.33 -14.44 7.68
C LEU A 174 21.94 -12.99 8.01
N ALA A 175 21.12 -12.77 9.04
CA ALA A 175 20.80 -11.43 9.54
C ALA A 175 22.06 -10.68 9.99
N GLY A 176 22.97 -11.35 10.73
CA GLY A 176 24.25 -10.77 11.15
C GLY A 176 25.20 -10.41 9.99
N LEU A 177 25.03 -11.05 8.83
CA LEU A 177 25.73 -10.71 7.58
C LEU A 177 25.05 -9.56 6.80
N GLY A 178 23.91 -9.06 7.28
CA GLY A 178 23.15 -7.98 6.65
C GLY A 178 22.17 -8.46 5.58
N VAL A 179 21.89 -9.76 5.49
CA VAL A 179 20.80 -10.30 4.66
C VAL A 179 19.48 -9.93 5.32
N ASN A 180 18.57 -9.34 4.55
CA ASN A 180 17.25 -8.91 5.04
C ASN A 180 16.07 -9.52 4.28
N ARG A 181 16.34 -10.42 3.32
CA ARG A 181 15.32 -11.22 2.63
C ARG A 181 15.80 -12.64 2.36
N LEU A 182 14.98 -13.63 2.72
CA LEU A 182 15.24 -15.06 2.48
C LEU A 182 14.24 -15.64 1.48
N ARG A 183 14.71 -16.44 0.53
CA ARG A 183 13.84 -17.25 -0.34
C ARG A 183 13.65 -18.64 0.24
N VAL A 184 12.41 -19.03 0.57
CA VAL A 184 12.12 -20.28 1.30
C VAL A 184 10.93 -21.02 0.70
N LEU A 185 11.11 -22.29 0.35
CA LEU A 185 10.05 -23.15 -0.19
C LEU A 185 9.07 -23.61 0.89
N LEU A 186 7.79 -23.62 0.54
CA LEU A 186 6.75 -24.39 1.23
C LEU A 186 6.74 -25.85 0.76
N TYR A 187 6.92 -26.08 -0.54
CA TYR A 187 6.99 -27.41 -1.11
C TYR A 187 8.22 -27.57 -2.00
N GLY A 188 8.91 -28.69 -1.82
CA GLY A 188 9.89 -29.16 -2.77
C GLY A 188 10.45 -30.52 -2.42
N ARG A 189 10.82 -31.31 -3.42
CA ARG A 189 11.36 -32.67 -3.26
C ARG A 189 12.45 -32.96 -4.27
N ASN A 190 13.62 -33.35 -3.79
CA ASN A 190 14.77 -33.71 -4.63
C ASN A 190 15.51 -34.93 -4.07
N ASP A 191 16.16 -35.64 -4.99
CA ASP A 191 17.20 -36.63 -4.65
C ASP A 191 18.48 -35.92 -4.16
N ASP A 192 19.35 -36.68 -3.50
CA ASP A 192 20.66 -36.21 -3.07
C ASP A 192 21.48 -35.68 -4.26
N GLY A 193 22.23 -34.61 -4.03
CA GLY A 193 22.97 -33.94 -5.09
C GLY A 193 22.18 -32.94 -5.95
N PRO A 194 21.17 -32.22 -5.42
CA PRO A 194 20.29 -31.39 -6.25
C PRO A 194 21.10 -30.31 -6.98
N TRP A 195 20.83 -30.12 -8.27
CA TRP A 195 21.52 -29.14 -9.12
C TRP A 195 23.05 -29.32 -9.19
N GLY A 196 23.55 -30.52 -8.85
CA GLY A 196 24.99 -30.80 -8.77
C GLY A 196 25.66 -30.25 -7.52
N GLN A 197 24.89 -29.81 -6.52
CA GLN A 197 25.42 -29.38 -5.23
C GLN A 197 25.69 -30.57 -4.31
N PRO A 198 26.77 -30.56 -3.50
CA PRO A 198 27.12 -31.67 -2.60
C PRO A 198 26.23 -31.77 -1.35
N VAL A 199 24.91 -31.65 -1.52
CA VAL A 199 23.91 -31.66 -0.44
C VAL A 199 23.20 -33.01 -0.44
N VAL A 200 23.29 -33.73 0.67
CA VAL A 200 22.63 -35.02 0.86
C VAL A 200 21.72 -34.98 2.09
N THR A 201 20.63 -35.77 2.04
CA THR A 201 19.74 -36.02 3.17
C THR A 201 20.49 -36.78 4.25
N GLY A 202 20.39 -36.32 5.51
CA GLY A 202 21.12 -36.91 6.64
C GLY A 202 21.50 -35.88 7.68
N GLY A 203 22.02 -36.33 8.83
CA GLY A 203 22.50 -35.42 9.87
C GLY A 203 21.45 -34.44 10.43
N GLY A 204 20.15 -34.76 10.32
CA GLY A 204 19.04 -33.89 10.72
C GLY A 204 18.42 -33.06 9.57
N PHE A 205 18.96 -33.14 8.36
CA PHE A 205 18.45 -32.46 7.16
C PHE A 205 17.69 -33.39 6.22
N HIS A 206 16.68 -32.85 5.52
CA HIS A 206 15.97 -33.53 4.44
C HIS A 206 15.68 -32.62 3.23
N LEU A 207 15.77 -33.21 2.03
CA LEU A 207 15.46 -32.57 0.74
C LEU A 207 14.00 -32.77 0.30
N HIS A 208 13.08 -32.97 1.24
CA HIS A 208 11.65 -33.11 0.95
C HIS A 208 10.79 -32.35 1.95
N LEU A 209 10.05 -31.35 1.46
CA LEU A 209 9.16 -30.52 2.26
C LEU A 209 7.73 -31.02 2.11
N GLU A 210 6.99 -31.13 3.21
CA GLU A 210 5.76 -31.91 3.27
C GLU A 210 4.59 -31.08 3.83
N PRO A 211 4.01 -30.16 3.04
CA PRO A 211 2.84 -29.40 3.47
C PRO A 211 1.56 -30.24 3.52
N TRP A 212 1.54 -31.44 2.92
CA TRP A 212 0.45 -32.42 2.99
C TRP A 212 0.89 -33.71 3.71
N PRO A 213 -0.04 -34.46 4.32
CA PRO A 213 0.21 -35.83 4.75
C PRO A 213 0.55 -36.72 3.54
N ALA A 214 1.55 -37.58 3.70
CA ALA A 214 1.99 -38.53 2.70
C ALA A 214 1.92 -39.96 3.24
N GLU A 215 1.49 -40.92 2.42
CA GLU A 215 1.59 -42.34 2.74
C GLU A 215 3.06 -42.81 2.79
N ARG A 216 3.89 -42.25 1.91
CA ARG A 216 5.30 -42.60 1.72
C ARG A 216 6.17 -41.33 1.75
N PRO A 217 6.29 -40.65 2.91
CA PRO A 217 7.02 -39.38 3.01
C PRO A 217 8.51 -39.47 2.60
N GLY A 218 9.13 -40.64 2.63
CA GLY A 218 10.50 -40.84 2.16
C GLY A 218 10.65 -41.09 0.64
N ASP A 219 9.56 -41.31 -0.09
CA ASP A 219 9.60 -41.54 -1.54
C ASP A 219 9.56 -40.19 -2.27
N ILE A 220 10.66 -39.80 -2.89
CA ILE A 220 10.80 -38.50 -3.56
C ILE A 220 9.89 -38.40 -4.79
N HIS A 221 9.65 -39.53 -5.47
CA HIS A 221 8.98 -39.59 -6.77
C HIS A 221 7.48 -39.88 -6.63
N ASP A 222 7.08 -40.71 -5.67
CA ASP A 222 5.67 -41.08 -5.44
C ASP A 222 5.32 -41.15 -3.93
N PRO A 223 5.16 -39.99 -3.27
CA PRO A 223 4.87 -39.92 -1.84
C PRO A 223 3.44 -40.31 -1.46
N GLY A 224 2.50 -40.36 -2.42
CA GLY A 224 1.08 -40.64 -2.15
C GLY A 224 0.43 -39.60 -1.23
N PHE A 225 0.45 -38.32 -1.63
CA PHE A 225 -0.14 -37.23 -0.85
C PHE A 225 -1.67 -37.29 -0.79
N ASP A 226 -2.23 -36.94 0.37
CA ASP A 226 -3.63 -36.49 0.48
C ASP A 226 -3.67 -34.97 0.31
N LEU A 227 -3.93 -34.50 -0.91
CA LEU A 227 -3.94 -33.08 -1.25
C LEU A 227 -5.15 -32.31 -0.71
N THR A 228 -6.08 -33.01 -0.05
CA THR A 228 -7.25 -32.41 0.58
C THR A 228 -7.06 -32.18 2.08
N ARG A 229 -5.89 -32.54 2.63
CA ARG A 229 -5.51 -32.35 4.05
C ARG A 229 -4.12 -31.76 4.17
N PHE A 230 -3.82 -31.10 5.28
CA PHE A 230 -2.52 -30.46 5.48
C PHE A 230 -1.73 -31.09 6.63
N ASN A 231 -0.41 -31.20 6.47
CA ASN A 231 0.52 -31.60 7.52
C ASN A 231 0.70 -30.43 8.50
N VAL A 232 -0.19 -30.35 9.48
CA VAL A 232 -0.25 -29.23 10.43
C VAL A 232 1.08 -28.92 11.12
N GLU A 233 1.90 -29.93 11.45
CA GLU A 233 3.18 -29.68 12.13
C GLU A 233 4.20 -29.00 11.21
N PHE A 234 4.21 -29.34 9.91
CA PHE A 234 5.06 -28.65 8.95
C PHE A 234 4.69 -27.15 8.86
N TRP A 235 3.41 -26.84 8.78
CA TRP A 235 2.96 -25.45 8.71
C TRP A 235 3.24 -24.67 10.01
N ARG A 236 3.05 -25.28 11.18
CA ARG A 236 3.43 -24.67 12.47
C ARG A 236 4.94 -24.43 12.56
N LYS A 237 5.76 -25.32 12.00
CA LYS A 237 7.21 -25.13 11.91
C LYS A 237 7.57 -23.93 11.03
N TYR A 238 6.87 -23.77 9.89
CA TYR A 238 7.04 -22.61 9.01
C TYR A 238 6.68 -21.29 9.73
N GLU A 239 5.59 -21.26 10.50
CA GLU A 239 5.21 -20.10 11.32
C GLU A 239 6.27 -19.73 12.35
N ARG A 240 6.87 -20.73 13.02
CA ARG A 240 7.98 -20.49 13.97
C ARG A 240 9.19 -19.89 13.27
N MET A 241 9.48 -20.30 12.03
CA MET A 241 10.54 -19.71 11.21
C MET A 241 10.21 -18.25 10.84
N LEU A 242 9.00 -17.99 10.34
CA LEU A 242 8.56 -16.62 10.00
C LEU A 242 8.63 -15.70 11.22
N ARG A 243 8.13 -16.15 12.39
CA ARG A 243 8.21 -15.39 13.64
C ARG A 243 9.66 -15.04 14.00
N TYR A 244 10.56 -16.01 13.90
CA TYR A 244 11.95 -15.80 14.28
C TYR A 244 12.71 -14.86 13.32
N ALA A 245 12.38 -14.93 12.02
CA ALA A 245 12.88 -14.00 11.01
C ALA A 245 12.31 -12.58 11.21
N TRP A 246 11.01 -12.48 11.54
CA TRP A 246 10.32 -11.21 11.81
C TRP A 246 10.96 -10.47 13.00
N GLU A 247 11.30 -11.18 14.07
CA GLU A 247 12.02 -10.63 15.24
C GLU A 247 13.41 -10.05 14.90
N ARG A 248 13.93 -10.29 13.69
CA ARG A 248 15.24 -9.83 13.19
C ARG A 248 15.11 -8.88 11.99
N ASP A 249 13.92 -8.39 11.70
CA ASP A 249 13.62 -7.59 10.52
C ASP A 249 14.01 -8.28 9.19
N VAL A 250 13.91 -9.61 9.15
CA VAL A 250 14.17 -10.41 7.95
C VAL A 250 12.84 -10.77 7.27
N THR A 251 12.69 -10.32 6.02
CA THR A 251 11.59 -10.70 5.14
C THR A 251 11.78 -12.10 4.56
N VAL A 252 10.68 -12.76 4.23
CA VAL A 252 10.68 -14.10 3.64
C VAL A 252 9.83 -14.10 2.38
N SER A 253 10.47 -14.43 1.26
CA SER A 253 9.77 -14.85 0.05
C SER A 253 9.27 -16.26 0.24
N VAL A 254 7.96 -16.38 0.44
CA VAL A 254 7.27 -17.66 0.58
C VAL A 254 7.04 -18.20 -0.83
N ILE A 255 7.80 -19.23 -1.19
CA ILE A 255 7.74 -19.84 -2.52
C ILE A 255 6.87 -21.09 -2.44
N PHE A 256 5.73 -21.09 -3.15
CA PHE A 256 4.78 -22.20 -3.06
C PHE A 256 5.32 -23.52 -3.65
N PHE A 257 6.10 -23.46 -4.73
CA PHE A 257 6.83 -24.61 -5.28
C PHE A 257 7.99 -24.15 -6.17
N ILE A 258 8.87 -25.07 -6.54
CA ILE A 258 9.93 -24.86 -7.53
C ILE A 258 9.76 -25.81 -8.72
N GLY A 259 9.95 -25.30 -9.95
CA GLY A 259 9.81 -26.07 -11.18
C GLY A 259 10.95 -27.09 -11.37
N ALA A 260 12.20 -26.68 -11.16
CA ALA A 260 13.38 -27.51 -11.37
C ALA A 260 13.64 -28.54 -10.25
N GLN A 261 12.70 -29.46 -10.03
CA GLN A 261 12.82 -30.53 -9.03
C GLN A 261 12.23 -31.87 -9.52
N VAL A 262 12.40 -32.93 -8.74
CA VAL A 262 11.96 -34.28 -9.11
C VAL A 262 10.44 -34.38 -9.30
N LEU A 263 9.68 -33.85 -8.35
CA LEU A 263 8.21 -33.79 -8.40
C LEU A 263 7.75 -32.32 -8.27
N PRO A 264 7.66 -31.56 -9.37
CA PRO A 264 7.43 -30.11 -9.37
C PRO A 264 6.16 -29.67 -8.66
N THR A 265 5.02 -30.29 -8.99
CA THR A 265 3.75 -30.12 -8.29
C THR A 265 3.00 -31.45 -8.22
N PRO A 266 2.32 -31.77 -7.11
CA PRO A 266 1.48 -32.97 -7.02
C PRO A 266 0.04 -32.76 -7.54
N PHE A 267 -0.30 -31.54 -7.96
CA PHE A 267 -1.62 -31.14 -8.49
C PHE A 267 -1.53 -30.56 -9.91
N ALA A 268 -2.66 -30.57 -10.61
CA ALA A 268 -2.81 -29.97 -11.93
C ALA A 268 -2.97 -28.44 -11.85
N GLU A 269 -2.65 -27.75 -12.94
CA GLU A 269 -2.83 -26.30 -13.08
C GLU A 269 -4.32 -25.93 -12.98
N GLY A 270 -4.66 -24.95 -12.15
CA GLY A 270 -6.01 -24.44 -11.91
C GLY A 270 -6.93 -25.43 -11.18
N SER A 271 -6.39 -26.50 -10.59
CA SER A 271 -7.21 -27.51 -9.92
C SER A 271 -7.71 -27.02 -8.56
N PRO A 272 -8.83 -27.56 -8.04
CA PRO A 272 -9.30 -27.25 -6.70
C PRO A 272 -8.25 -27.49 -5.61
N GLU A 273 -7.39 -28.50 -5.78
CA GLU A 273 -6.28 -28.80 -4.87
C GLU A 273 -5.18 -27.73 -4.90
N GLU A 274 -4.89 -27.15 -6.08
CA GLU A 274 -3.97 -26.00 -6.18
C GLU A 274 -4.56 -24.81 -5.41
N HIS A 275 -5.80 -24.41 -5.70
CA HIS A 275 -6.43 -23.29 -5.00
C HIS A 275 -6.54 -23.53 -3.48
N LEU A 276 -6.84 -24.76 -3.06
CA LEU A 276 -6.89 -25.13 -1.64
C LEU A 276 -5.52 -24.95 -0.97
N TYR A 277 -4.43 -25.34 -1.62
CA TYR A 277 -3.07 -25.15 -1.11
C TYR A 277 -2.69 -23.69 -0.94
N TYR A 278 -2.94 -22.85 -1.96
CA TYR A 278 -2.63 -21.42 -1.89
C TYR A 278 -3.48 -20.72 -0.84
N ARG A 279 -4.80 -20.92 -0.86
CA ARG A 279 -5.72 -20.29 0.09
C ARG A 279 -5.41 -20.71 1.54
N TYR A 280 -5.09 -21.99 1.78
CA TYR A 280 -4.67 -22.43 3.12
C TYR A 280 -3.36 -21.78 3.56
N GLY A 281 -2.38 -21.67 2.66
CA GLY A 281 -1.11 -20.98 2.94
C GLY A 281 -1.30 -19.50 3.25
N VAL A 282 -2.12 -18.79 2.46
CA VAL A 282 -2.42 -17.37 2.65
C VAL A 282 -3.18 -17.15 3.96
N ALA A 283 -4.30 -17.85 4.20
CA ALA A 283 -5.08 -17.71 5.45
C ALA A 283 -4.24 -17.93 6.71
N ARG A 284 -3.21 -18.79 6.60
CA ARG A 284 -2.33 -19.15 7.70
C ARG A 284 -1.17 -18.19 7.92
N LEU A 285 -0.55 -17.70 6.84
CA LEU A 285 0.72 -16.98 6.88
C LEU A 285 0.59 -15.47 6.58
N ALA A 286 -0.51 -15.00 5.99
CA ALA A 286 -0.68 -13.59 5.62
C ALA A 286 -0.63 -12.64 6.82
N ALA A 287 -0.96 -13.06 8.04
CA ALA A 287 -0.88 -12.19 9.20
C ALA A 287 0.58 -11.87 9.64
N PHE A 288 1.59 -12.49 9.04
CA PHE A 288 3.00 -12.17 9.29
C PHE A 288 3.47 -11.05 8.36
N SER A 289 3.77 -9.86 8.91
CA SER A 289 4.10 -8.68 8.10
C SER A 289 5.42 -8.78 7.30
N ASN A 290 6.25 -9.78 7.59
CA ASN A 290 7.52 -10.02 6.90
C ASN A 290 7.38 -11.01 5.72
N VAL A 291 6.18 -11.27 5.22
CA VAL A 291 5.94 -12.16 4.08
C VAL A 291 5.95 -11.40 2.75
N THR A 292 6.48 -12.03 1.70
CA THR A 292 6.19 -11.69 0.30
C THR A 292 5.85 -12.97 -0.45
N TRP A 293 4.91 -12.92 -1.40
CA TRP A 293 4.45 -14.11 -2.12
C TRP A 293 5.22 -14.30 -3.43
N ASP A 294 5.84 -15.47 -3.59
CA ASP A 294 6.33 -15.97 -4.87
C ASP A 294 5.45 -17.16 -5.28
N LEU A 295 4.58 -16.93 -6.27
CA LEU A 295 3.60 -17.93 -6.70
C LEU A 295 4.29 -19.23 -7.11
N GLY A 296 5.51 -19.21 -7.61
CA GLY A 296 6.24 -20.42 -7.94
C GLY A 296 7.55 -20.09 -8.64
N ASN A 297 8.63 -20.73 -8.20
CA ASN A 297 9.97 -20.51 -8.74
C ASN A 297 10.20 -21.31 -10.02
N GLU A 298 10.58 -20.63 -11.11
CA GLU A 298 10.74 -21.27 -12.43
C GLU A 298 9.46 -22.03 -12.83
N HIS A 299 8.31 -21.46 -12.50
CA HIS A 299 7.01 -22.08 -12.75
C HIS A 299 6.81 -22.39 -14.23
N ASP A 300 7.40 -21.60 -15.13
CA ASP A 300 7.27 -21.73 -16.59
C ASP A 300 7.84 -23.03 -17.16
N PHE A 301 8.54 -23.85 -16.35
CA PHE A 301 8.91 -25.21 -16.73
C PHE A 301 7.72 -26.17 -16.76
N HIS A 302 6.65 -25.86 -16.01
CA HIS A 302 5.50 -26.74 -15.81
C HIS A 302 4.13 -26.04 -15.86
N ARG A 303 4.11 -24.70 -15.93
CA ARG A 303 2.91 -23.86 -15.95
C ARG A 303 2.87 -22.97 -17.18
N SER A 304 1.65 -22.67 -17.65
CA SER A 304 1.42 -21.79 -18.79
C SER A 304 1.85 -20.35 -18.48
N TYR A 305 2.67 -19.73 -19.33
CA TYR A 305 3.09 -18.34 -19.20
C TYR A 305 2.52 -17.47 -20.35
N PRO A 306 1.89 -16.31 -20.05
CA PRO A 306 1.70 -15.71 -18.73
C PRO A 306 0.41 -16.12 -17.99
N GLU A 307 -0.42 -16.96 -18.60
CA GLU A 307 -1.82 -17.19 -18.21
C GLU A 307 -1.96 -17.66 -16.75
N TRP A 308 -1.18 -18.66 -16.32
CA TRP A 308 -1.32 -19.25 -15.00
C TRP A 308 -1.16 -18.23 -13.86
N ALA A 309 -0.13 -17.40 -13.91
CA ALA A 309 0.11 -16.40 -12.87
C ALA A 309 -0.85 -15.21 -12.97
N ASN A 310 -1.33 -14.88 -14.17
CA ASN A 310 -2.36 -13.85 -14.35
C ASN A 310 -3.73 -14.28 -13.81
N ASP A 311 -4.00 -15.59 -13.74
CA ASP A 311 -5.21 -16.13 -13.12
C ASP A 311 -5.04 -16.29 -11.60
N LEU A 312 -3.91 -16.83 -11.14
CA LEU A 312 -3.67 -17.14 -9.72
C LEU A 312 -3.25 -15.92 -8.88
N GLY A 313 -2.50 -14.98 -9.45
CA GLY A 313 -2.01 -13.79 -8.74
C GLY A 313 -3.14 -12.94 -8.13
N PRO A 314 -4.17 -12.55 -8.90
CA PRO A 314 -5.33 -11.85 -8.37
C PRO A 314 -6.08 -12.62 -7.28
N LEU A 315 -6.18 -13.96 -7.37
CA LEU A 315 -6.80 -14.78 -6.34
C LEU A 315 -6.01 -14.76 -5.02
N VAL A 316 -4.68 -14.81 -5.09
CA VAL A 316 -3.82 -14.71 -3.90
C VAL A 316 -3.99 -13.35 -3.24
N LEU A 317 -4.07 -12.26 -4.01
CA LEU A 317 -4.36 -10.92 -3.48
C LEU A 317 -5.76 -10.82 -2.89
N GLU A 318 -6.76 -11.50 -3.46
CA GLU A 318 -8.12 -11.56 -2.89
C GLU A 318 -8.13 -12.29 -1.54
N TRP A 319 -7.35 -13.37 -1.40
CA TRP A 319 -7.25 -14.14 -0.16
C TRP A 319 -6.36 -13.48 0.91
N ASP A 320 -5.43 -12.60 0.52
CA ASP A 320 -4.53 -11.87 1.42
C ASP A 320 -5.14 -10.50 1.80
N PRO A 321 -5.72 -10.37 3.00
CA PRO A 321 -6.41 -9.15 3.40
C PRO A 321 -5.44 -7.98 3.70
N TYR A 322 -4.13 -8.20 3.62
CA TYR A 322 -3.09 -7.22 3.93
C TYR A 322 -2.27 -6.79 2.72
N ASP A 323 -2.58 -7.27 1.51
CA ASP A 323 -1.96 -6.84 0.24
C ASP A 323 -0.43 -7.00 0.17
N HIS A 324 0.13 -8.12 0.67
CA HIS A 324 1.58 -8.33 0.61
C HIS A 324 2.08 -8.34 -0.85
N LEU A 325 3.32 -7.88 -1.04
CA LEU A 325 3.95 -7.92 -2.36
C LEU A 325 3.93 -9.34 -2.94
N THR A 326 3.24 -9.48 -4.06
CA THR A 326 3.03 -10.74 -4.77
C THR A 326 3.73 -10.71 -6.13
N SER A 327 4.37 -11.80 -6.52
CA SER A 327 5.00 -11.97 -7.84
C SER A 327 5.16 -13.45 -8.19
N ALA A 328 5.71 -13.77 -9.37
CA ALA A 328 6.05 -15.13 -9.76
C ALA A 328 7.41 -15.16 -10.44
N HIS A 329 8.32 -16.00 -9.96
CA HIS A 329 9.63 -16.19 -10.58
C HIS A 329 9.54 -17.18 -11.74
N ASN A 330 9.98 -16.89 -12.97
CA ASN A 330 11.18 -16.14 -13.37
C ASN A 330 10.86 -15.02 -14.38
N LYS A 331 9.67 -15.06 -14.99
CA LYS A 331 9.32 -14.17 -16.10
C LYS A 331 8.84 -12.80 -15.61
N THR A 332 8.76 -11.86 -16.55
CA THR A 332 8.32 -10.50 -16.29
C THR A 332 6.83 -10.32 -16.60
N TYR A 333 6.07 -9.72 -15.69
CA TYR A 333 4.63 -9.49 -15.86
C TYR A 333 4.34 -8.00 -16.03
N ARG A 334 3.84 -7.62 -17.22
CA ARG A 334 3.57 -6.24 -17.62
C ARG A 334 2.15 -6.10 -18.16
N GLY A 335 1.57 -4.90 -18.04
CA GLY A 335 0.20 -4.63 -18.47
C GLY A 335 -0.87 -5.29 -17.61
N VAL A 336 -0.50 -5.77 -16.41
CA VAL A 336 -1.36 -6.36 -15.38
C VAL A 336 -1.08 -5.67 -14.04
N ASP A 337 -2.08 -5.67 -13.16
CA ASP A 337 -2.10 -4.90 -11.90
C ASP A 337 -1.72 -5.71 -10.65
N TRP A 338 -1.69 -7.04 -10.74
CA TRP A 338 -1.40 -7.92 -9.59
C TRP A 338 0.08 -7.96 -9.11
N PRO A 339 1.14 -7.90 -9.96
CA PRO A 339 2.49 -8.11 -9.44
C PRO A 339 2.97 -6.85 -8.71
N GLY A 340 3.38 -6.96 -7.44
CA GLY A 340 3.95 -5.86 -6.64
C GLY A 340 5.45 -5.63 -6.86
N MET A 341 6.12 -6.57 -7.52
CA MET A 341 7.53 -6.51 -7.93
C MET A 341 7.78 -7.49 -9.07
N GLN A 342 8.89 -7.35 -9.80
CA GLN A 342 9.36 -8.37 -10.75
C GLN A 342 10.38 -9.29 -10.06
N LEU A 343 10.24 -10.60 -10.24
CA LEU A 343 11.21 -11.61 -9.78
C LEU A 343 11.86 -12.29 -10.99
N ILE A 344 13.08 -11.86 -11.33
CA ILE A 344 13.72 -12.19 -12.62
C ILE A 344 14.93 -13.09 -12.42
N GLN A 345 15.04 -14.16 -13.21
CA GLN A 345 16.28 -14.91 -13.37
C GLN A 345 17.02 -14.44 -14.62
N ARG A 346 18.23 -13.94 -14.44
CA ARG A 346 19.12 -13.61 -15.55
C ARG A 346 20.55 -13.81 -15.08
N TRP A 347 21.18 -14.88 -15.54
CA TRP A 347 22.49 -15.27 -15.03
C TRP A 347 23.63 -14.43 -15.62
N ASP A 348 24.69 -14.25 -14.82
CA ASP A 348 26.02 -13.74 -15.18
C ASP A 348 26.17 -12.22 -15.37
N GLU A 349 27.27 -11.77 -15.97
CA GLU A 349 27.66 -10.35 -16.13
C GLU A 349 26.83 -9.64 -17.20
N GLY A 350 26.82 -8.30 -17.20
CA GLY A 350 25.97 -7.49 -18.10
C GLY A 350 24.58 -7.25 -17.53
N GLN A 351 24.47 -7.23 -16.21
CA GLN A 351 23.22 -6.97 -15.49
C GLN A 351 22.78 -5.52 -15.67
N TYR A 352 23.72 -4.58 -15.73
CA TYR A 352 23.40 -3.14 -15.81
C TYR A 352 22.52 -2.84 -17.03
N ASP A 353 22.97 -3.19 -18.24
CA ASP A 353 22.21 -2.97 -19.48
C ASP A 353 20.89 -3.74 -19.51
N PHE A 354 20.87 -4.95 -18.92
CA PHE A 354 19.67 -5.76 -18.83
C PHE A 354 18.60 -5.09 -17.96
N VAL A 355 18.96 -4.66 -16.75
CA VAL A 355 18.04 -3.99 -15.81
C VAL A 355 17.57 -2.66 -16.39
N LEU A 356 18.42 -1.88 -17.04
CA LEU A 356 18.00 -0.68 -17.77
C LEU A 356 16.97 -0.98 -18.86
N GLY A 357 17.13 -2.10 -19.58
CA GLY A 357 16.13 -2.61 -20.51
C GLY A 357 14.81 -2.94 -19.83
N GLN A 358 14.84 -3.67 -18.72
CA GLN A 358 13.65 -4.02 -17.96
C GLN A 358 12.90 -2.78 -17.47
N ARG A 359 13.61 -1.76 -17.00
CA ARG A 359 13.02 -0.49 -16.57
C ARG A 359 12.31 0.22 -17.72
N ARG A 360 12.96 0.36 -18.88
CA ARG A 360 12.35 0.97 -20.08
C ARG A 360 11.09 0.23 -20.54
N ASP A 361 11.13 -1.10 -20.54
CA ASP A 361 9.98 -1.92 -20.93
C ASP A 361 8.84 -1.80 -19.92
N GLN A 362 9.15 -1.65 -18.63
CA GLN A 362 8.18 -1.44 -17.57
C GLN A 362 7.52 -0.04 -17.68
N GLU A 363 8.28 1.02 -17.92
CA GLU A 363 7.75 2.37 -18.16
C GLU A 363 6.78 2.39 -19.34
N GLN A 364 7.13 1.71 -20.44
CA GLN A 364 6.26 1.59 -21.61
C GLN A 364 4.94 0.86 -21.31
N SER A 365 4.89 0.03 -20.27
CA SER A 365 3.67 -0.67 -19.85
C SER A 365 2.71 0.21 -19.02
N GLY A 366 3.16 1.39 -18.57
CA GLY A 366 2.34 2.33 -17.80
C GLY A 366 2.23 2.04 -16.30
N ARG A 367 2.87 0.99 -15.79
CA ARG A 367 2.89 0.65 -14.37
C ARG A 367 4.30 0.26 -13.93
N ILE A 368 4.89 1.07 -13.06
CA ILE A 368 6.23 0.84 -12.51
C ILE A 368 6.12 0.01 -11.23
N VAL A 369 6.95 -1.02 -11.13
CA VAL A 369 7.18 -1.77 -9.89
C VAL A 369 8.68 -2.07 -9.76
N PRO A 370 9.19 -2.31 -8.54
CA PRO A 370 10.59 -2.63 -8.32
C PRO A 370 11.06 -3.85 -9.12
N GLN A 371 12.30 -3.79 -9.62
CA GLN A 371 12.94 -4.85 -10.41
C GLN A 371 13.90 -5.64 -9.53
N VAL A 372 13.54 -6.87 -9.16
CA VAL A 372 14.40 -7.76 -8.38
C VAL A 372 14.98 -8.82 -9.33
N ILE A 373 16.29 -8.77 -9.53
CA ILE A 373 17.02 -9.88 -10.16
C ILE A 373 17.21 -10.92 -9.08
N GLU A 374 16.17 -11.73 -8.95
CA GLU A 374 15.97 -12.71 -7.90
C GLU A 374 16.95 -13.88 -8.00
N GLU A 375 17.49 -14.12 -9.20
CA GLU A 375 18.54 -15.10 -9.43
C GLU A 375 19.46 -14.68 -10.59
N TYR A 376 20.66 -14.17 -10.26
CA TYR A 376 21.68 -13.78 -11.23
C TYR A 376 22.83 -14.79 -11.39
N GLY A 377 22.60 -16.02 -10.93
CA GLY A 377 23.53 -17.13 -10.90
C GLY A 377 24.33 -17.18 -9.61
N TYR A 378 24.37 -18.37 -9.00
CA TYR A 378 24.98 -18.59 -7.69
C TYR A 378 26.49 -18.79 -7.73
N GLU A 379 27.13 -18.60 -6.57
CA GLU A 379 28.57 -18.77 -6.40
C GLU A 379 29.02 -20.19 -6.80
N ASP A 380 30.10 -20.29 -7.58
CA ASP A 380 30.76 -21.53 -7.98
C ASP A 380 29.85 -22.59 -8.67
N LEU A 381 28.62 -22.22 -9.05
CA LEU A 381 27.63 -23.14 -9.63
C LEU A 381 27.69 -23.12 -11.16
N TRP A 382 27.84 -24.28 -11.81
CA TRP A 382 27.81 -24.46 -13.27
C TRP A 382 28.74 -23.52 -14.07
N GLU A 383 29.93 -23.25 -13.57
CA GLU A 383 30.91 -22.40 -14.24
C GLU A 383 31.34 -22.97 -15.61
N ASN A 384 31.41 -22.11 -16.64
CA ASN A 384 31.96 -22.47 -17.95
C ASN A 384 33.49 -22.32 -17.99
N SER A 385 34.05 -21.52 -17.09
CA SER A 385 35.49 -21.33 -16.90
C SER A 385 35.79 -21.08 -15.42
N PRO A 386 36.96 -21.49 -14.90
CA PRO A 386 37.29 -21.32 -13.48
C PRO A 386 37.12 -19.86 -13.02
N GLY A 387 36.32 -19.65 -11.98
CA GLY A 387 36.10 -18.35 -11.35
C GLY A 387 35.07 -17.45 -12.03
N GLN A 388 34.41 -17.91 -13.10
CA GLN A 388 33.35 -17.16 -13.79
C GLN A 388 32.22 -16.74 -12.84
N ARG A 389 31.92 -17.53 -11.81
CA ARG A 389 30.90 -17.26 -10.80
C ARG A 389 31.48 -17.27 -9.40
N SER A 390 32.75 -16.86 -9.26
CA SER A 390 33.35 -16.62 -7.96
C SER A 390 32.59 -15.55 -7.18
N ALA A 391 32.78 -15.50 -5.85
CA ALA A 391 32.24 -14.44 -5.00
C ALA A 391 32.54 -13.03 -5.54
N GLU A 392 33.70 -12.83 -6.16
CA GLU A 392 34.10 -11.55 -6.72
C GLU A 392 33.22 -11.13 -7.89
N THR A 393 33.05 -12.00 -8.89
CA THR A 393 32.19 -11.70 -10.04
C THR A 393 30.73 -11.51 -9.60
N ARG A 394 30.25 -12.31 -8.64
CA ARG A 394 28.88 -12.15 -8.12
C ARG A 394 28.67 -10.82 -7.38
N ARG A 395 29.66 -10.34 -6.62
CA ARG A 395 29.64 -8.99 -6.04
C ARG A 395 29.58 -7.91 -7.13
N ARG A 396 30.37 -8.02 -8.20
CA ARG A 396 30.35 -7.05 -9.31
C ARG A 396 28.98 -7.03 -10.01
N CYS A 397 28.35 -8.19 -10.21
CA CYS A 397 26.97 -8.26 -10.71
C CYS A 397 25.97 -7.57 -9.77
N ALA A 398 26.11 -7.73 -8.44
CA ALA A 398 25.26 -7.04 -7.47
C ALA A 398 25.39 -5.50 -7.56
N TRP A 399 26.62 -4.99 -7.77
CA TRP A 399 26.86 -3.57 -8.06
C TRP A 399 26.21 -3.14 -9.38
N GLU A 400 26.37 -3.90 -10.46
CA GLU A 400 25.71 -3.61 -11.75
C GLU A 400 24.19 -3.51 -11.62
N ILE A 401 23.56 -4.45 -10.90
CA ILE A 401 22.10 -4.45 -10.66
C ILE A 401 21.69 -3.21 -9.87
N SER A 402 22.39 -2.91 -8.79
CA SER A 402 22.05 -1.80 -7.89
C SER A 402 22.26 -0.43 -8.56
N MET A 403 23.34 -0.26 -9.33
CA MET A 403 23.61 0.97 -10.08
C MET A 403 22.62 1.18 -11.23
N ALA A 404 21.98 0.12 -11.73
CA ALA A 404 20.87 0.20 -12.68
C ALA A 404 19.50 0.44 -12.01
N GLY A 405 19.46 0.68 -10.69
CA GLY A 405 18.24 0.94 -9.95
C GLY A 405 17.35 -0.31 -9.76
N GLY A 406 17.96 -1.50 -9.76
CA GLY A 406 17.31 -2.77 -9.41
C GLY A 406 17.82 -3.33 -8.08
N TYR A 407 17.33 -4.49 -7.69
CA TYR A 407 17.70 -5.19 -6.46
C TYR A 407 18.22 -6.59 -6.75
N GLN A 408 19.10 -7.10 -5.88
CA GLN A 408 19.76 -8.39 -6.06
C GLN A 408 19.32 -9.39 -4.98
N THR A 409 19.15 -10.65 -5.40
CA THR A 409 19.11 -11.80 -4.49
C THR A 409 20.16 -12.82 -4.95
N THR A 410 21.03 -13.25 -4.03
CA THR A 410 22.19 -14.09 -4.33
C THR A 410 22.13 -15.49 -3.74
N GLY A 411 23.09 -16.35 -4.11
CA GLY A 411 23.27 -17.65 -3.50
C GLY A 411 24.75 -17.95 -3.29
N GLU A 412 25.14 -18.10 -2.03
CA GLU A 412 26.52 -18.39 -1.61
C GLU A 412 26.76 -19.91 -1.57
N SER A 413 27.95 -20.34 -1.96
CA SER A 413 28.31 -21.76 -2.01
C SER A 413 29.06 -22.17 -0.75
N ALA A 414 28.57 -23.20 -0.06
CA ALA A 414 29.31 -23.77 1.05
C ALA A 414 30.55 -24.57 0.58
N ARG A 415 30.61 -24.97 -0.71
CA ARG A 415 31.59 -25.87 -1.33
C ARG A 415 31.64 -27.28 -0.75
N GLN A 416 31.74 -27.43 0.57
CA GLN A 416 31.78 -28.69 1.28
C GLN A 416 30.37 -28.95 1.86
N GLY A 417 29.51 -29.55 1.03
CA GLY A 417 28.06 -29.50 1.23
C GLY A 417 27.52 -30.19 2.49
N THR A 418 26.19 -30.17 2.66
CA THR A 418 25.53 -30.78 3.83
C THR A 418 25.59 -32.29 3.77
N GLY A 419 26.01 -32.91 4.87
CA GLY A 419 26.11 -34.37 5.01
C GLY A 419 27.36 -34.99 4.39
N VAL A 420 28.31 -34.18 3.90
CA VAL A 420 29.57 -34.63 3.31
C VAL A 420 30.77 -34.05 4.11
N PRO A 421 31.56 -34.87 4.82
CA PRO A 421 32.71 -34.36 5.59
C PRO A 421 33.87 -33.85 4.72
N PRO A 422 34.57 -32.77 5.14
CA PRO A 422 34.17 -31.79 6.17
C PRO A 422 32.88 -31.06 5.75
N ASP A 423 31.90 -30.99 6.63
CA ASP A 423 30.58 -30.43 6.32
C ASP A 423 30.56 -28.94 6.70
N SER A 424 30.64 -28.05 5.71
CA SER A 424 30.56 -26.59 5.88
C SER A 424 29.14 -26.04 5.67
N GLY A 425 28.16 -26.88 5.32
CA GLY A 425 26.76 -26.47 5.15
C GLY A 425 26.21 -26.65 3.73
N GLY A 426 24.98 -26.22 3.48
CA GLY A 426 24.33 -26.37 2.16
C GLY A 426 24.33 -25.09 1.33
N GLY A 427 24.89 -23.99 1.85
CA GLY A 427 24.89 -22.68 1.20
C GLY A 427 23.48 -22.27 0.80
N TRP A 428 23.32 -21.78 -0.43
CA TRP A 428 22.05 -21.34 -0.98
C TRP A 428 20.94 -22.41 -1.00
N VAL A 429 21.28 -23.70 -0.94
CA VAL A 429 20.28 -24.77 -0.95
C VAL A 429 19.49 -24.79 0.35
N ASN A 430 20.13 -24.61 1.51
CA ASN A 430 19.46 -24.75 2.81
C ASN A 430 19.84 -23.70 3.86
N GLY A 431 20.61 -22.68 3.47
CA GLY A 431 21.05 -21.55 4.28
C GLY A 431 22.19 -21.82 5.26
N ARG A 432 22.59 -23.08 5.49
CA ARG A 432 23.70 -23.38 6.42
C ARG A 432 25.04 -23.05 5.78
N GLY A 433 25.90 -22.40 6.55
CA GLY A 433 27.25 -22.00 6.13
C GLY A 433 28.18 -21.81 7.33
N ASP A 434 29.44 -21.47 7.04
CA ASP A 434 30.48 -21.16 8.04
C ASP A 434 31.16 -19.81 7.77
N ASP A 435 32.19 -19.50 8.54
CA ASP A 435 32.96 -18.24 8.46
C ASP A 435 33.97 -18.22 7.29
N GLY A 436 34.13 -19.33 6.57
CA GLY A 436 34.98 -19.41 5.38
C GLY A 436 34.30 -18.90 4.11
N MET A 437 32.98 -18.69 4.15
CA MET A 437 32.19 -18.19 3.03
C MET A 437 32.25 -16.65 2.98
N ALA A 438 32.47 -16.10 1.79
CA ALA A 438 32.89 -14.70 1.63
C ALA A 438 31.97 -13.82 0.76
N LEU A 439 31.01 -14.40 0.04
CA LEU A 439 30.14 -13.65 -0.86
C LEU A 439 29.20 -12.73 -0.08
N LEU A 440 28.46 -13.26 0.90
CA LEU A 440 27.48 -12.47 1.64
C LEU A 440 28.14 -11.32 2.43
N PRO A 441 29.26 -11.54 3.16
CA PRO A 441 30.02 -10.43 3.76
C PRO A 441 30.41 -9.34 2.75
N SER A 442 30.74 -9.72 1.51
CA SER A 442 31.21 -8.79 0.48
C SER A 442 30.14 -7.83 -0.07
N HIS A 443 28.86 -8.06 0.25
CA HIS A 443 27.76 -7.15 -0.12
C HIS A 443 27.60 -5.98 0.85
N ARG A 444 28.11 -6.10 2.09
CA ARG A 444 27.96 -5.04 3.11
C ARG A 444 28.47 -3.66 2.64
N PRO A 445 29.67 -3.53 2.03
CA PRO A 445 30.13 -2.25 1.51
C PRO A 445 29.13 -1.61 0.53
N MET A 446 28.57 -2.39 -0.40
CA MET A 446 27.58 -1.91 -1.36
C MET A 446 26.35 -1.34 -0.66
N MET A 447 25.84 -2.06 0.35
CA MET A 447 24.69 -1.64 1.13
C MET A 447 24.95 -0.33 1.90
N GLU A 448 26.13 -0.19 2.51
CA GLU A 448 26.54 1.04 3.22
C GLU A 448 26.68 2.23 2.26
N PHE A 449 27.29 2.01 1.09
CA PHE A 449 27.45 3.03 0.07
C PHE A 449 26.11 3.52 -0.49
N LEU A 450 25.22 2.60 -0.85
CA LEU A 450 23.89 2.95 -1.38
C LEU A 450 23.08 3.73 -0.35
N ARG A 451 23.14 3.35 0.94
CA ARG A 451 22.52 4.11 2.03
C ARG A 451 23.09 5.52 2.16
N ALA A 452 24.41 5.67 2.08
CA ALA A 452 25.05 6.99 2.11
C ALA A 452 24.69 7.89 0.91
N LEU A 453 24.33 7.28 -0.23
CA LEU A 453 23.83 7.96 -1.43
C LEU A 453 22.35 8.37 -1.32
N GLU A 454 21.57 7.78 -0.39
CA GLU A 454 20.11 7.77 -0.44
C GLU A 454 19.60 7.28 -1.81
N TRP A 455 19.99 6.06 -2.18
CA TRP A 455 19.77 5.43 -3.48
C TRP A 455 18.36 5.59 -4.08
N TRP A 456 17.32 5.67 -3.24
CA TRP A 456 15.92 5.78 -3.64
C TRP A 456 15.56 7.12 -4.29
N ARG A 457 16.40 8.15 -4.11
CA ARG A 457 16.28 9.45 -4.79
C ARG A 457 16.95 9.47 -6.16
N CYS A 458 17.67 8.41 -6.52
CA CYS A 458 18.58 8.42 -7.66
C CYS A 458 18.04 7.61 -8.84
N ASP A 459 18.32 8.11 -10.04
CA ASP A 459 18.06 7.40 -11.30
C ASP A 459 19.36 6.91 -11.95
N PRO A 460 19.34 5.78 -12.67
CA PRO A 460 20.50 5.32 -13.42
C PRO A 460 20.92 6.32 -14.50
N MET A 461 22.22 6.57 -14.64
CA MET A 461 22.77 7.58 -15.55
C MET A 461 23.81 6.98 -16.51
N PRO A 462 23.37 6.17 -17.51
CA PRO A 462 24.27 5.41 -18.38
C PRO A 462 25.26 6.26 -19.18
N ASP A 463 24.90 7.51 -19.51
CA ASP A 463 25.74 8.42 -20.30
C ASP A 463 26.60 9.35 -19.42
N LEU A 464 26.50 9.26 -18.09
CA LEU A 464 27.19 10.19 -17.19
C LEU A 464 28.68 9.92 -17.11
N ALA A 465 29.08 8.65 -16.97
CA ALA A 465 30.46 8.23 -16.76
C ALA A 465 31.05 7.58 -18.02
N SER A 466 32.37 7.67 -18.17
CA SER A 466 33.07 7.02 -19.27
C SER A 466 33.14 5.51 -19.04
N PHE A 467 32.73 4.73 -20.04
CA PHE A 467 32.85 3.27 -20.03
C PHE A 467 34.28 2.83 -19.65
N PRO A 468 34.46 1.82 -18.78
CA PRO A 468 33.44 0.88 -18.27
C PRO A 468 32.75 1.31 -16.96
N ALA A 469 32.92 2.54 -16.50
CA ALA A 469 32.26 3.00 -15.29
C ALA A 469 30.76 3.21 -15.54
N ILE A 470 29.95 2.94 -14.52
CA ILE A 470 28.49 3.12 -14.52
C ILE A 470 28.09 4.07 -13.41
N ALA A 471 26.94 4.73 -13.55
CA ALA A 471 26.54 5.79 -12.64
C ALA A 471 25.06 5.72 -12.26
N LEU A 472 24.80 6.21 -11.06
CA LEU A 472 23.49 6.37 -10.44
C LEU A 472 23.50 7.74 -9.77
N GLY A 473 22.45 8.55 -9.89
CA GLY A 473 22.50 9.88 -9.30
C GLY A 473 21.18 10.62 -9.22
N ASP A 474 21.18 11.65 -8.38
CA ASP A 474 20.17 12.69 -8.32
C ASP A 474 20.83 13.99 -8.80
N PRO A 475 20.57 14.42 -10.04
CA PRO A 475 21.32 15.48 -10.68
C PRO A 475 21.36 16.79 -9.87
N GLY A 476 22.56 17.18 -9.44
CA GLY A 476 22.76 18.40 -8.66
C GLY A 476 22.59 18.23 -7.15
N ARG A 477 22.34 17.01 -6.64
CA ARG A 477 22.42 16.67 -5.22
C ARG A 477 23.57 15.70 -4.97
N ALA A 478 23.56 14.53 -5.61
CA ALA A 478 24.56 13.50 -5.38
C ALA A 478 24.72 12.57 -6.59
N TYR A 479 25.91 12.01 -6.75
CA TYR A 479 26.24 11.04 -7.79
C TYR A 479 27.07 9.89 -7.21
N ALA A 480 26.74 8.69 -7.64
CA ALA A 480 27.56 7.50 -7.48
C ALA A 480 28.17 7.09 -8.82
N ILE A 481 29.46 6.76 -8.79
CA ILE A 481 30.21 6.23 -9.94
C ILE A 481 30.87 4.93 -9.50
N TYR A 482 30.46 3.82 -10.10
CA TYR A 482 31.09 2.52 -9.88
C TYR A 482 32.10 2.23 -10.98
N VAL A 483 33.33 1.93 -10.57
CA VAL A 483 34.49 1.68 -11.43
C VAL A 483 34.92 0.21 -11.25
N PRO A 484 34.63 -0.69 -12.21
CA PRO A 484 34.81 -2.13 -12.00
C PRO A 484 36.27 -2.62 -11.98
N HIS A 485 37.22 -1.84 -12.51
CA HIS A 485 38.62 -2.25 -12.71
C HIS A 485 39.67 -1.15 -12.40
N GLY A 486 39.37 -0.24 -11.47
CA GLY A 486 40.29 0.81 -11.01
C GLY A 486 40.76 1.85 -12.05
N ALA A 487 40.34 1.70 -13.31
CA ALA A 487 40.78 2.53 -14.42
C ALA A 487 40.27 3.98 -14.26
N PRO A 488 41.09 5.00 -14.60
CA PRO A 488 40.64 6.39 -14.58
C PRO A 488 39.39 6.58 -15.44
N THR A 489 38.37 7.20 -14.86
CA THR A 489 37.14 7.59 -15.55
C THR A 489 36.84 9.08 -15.36
N SER A 490 36.01 9.61 -16.25
CA SER A 490 35.44 10.95 -16.15
C SER A 490 33.92 10.90 -16.18
N ALA A 491 33.29 11.84 -15.49
CA ALA A 491 31.86 11.95 -15.33
C ALA A 491 31.39 13.38 -15.61
N SER A 492 30.32 13.52 -16.40
CA SER A 492 29.66 14.82 -16.64
C SER A 492 28.61 15.08 -15.57
N ILE A 493 28.88 16.03 -14.67
CA ILE A 493 28.03 16.35 -13.51
C ILE A 493 27.42 17.75 -13.64
N ARG A 494 26.36 18.05 -12.88
CA ARG A 494 25.81 19.40 -12.85
C ARG A 494 26.86 20.36 -12.24
N PRO A 495 27.02 21.59 -12.78
CA PRO A 495 27.94 22.58 -12.23
C PRO A 495 27.75 22.77 -10.72
N GLY A 496 28.84 22.70 -9.95
CA GLY A 496 28.81 22.92 -8.51
C GLY A 496 30.13 22.56 -7.84
N ARG A 497 30.17 22.71 -6.52
CA ARG A 497 31.21 22.13 -5.66
C ARG A 497 30.69 20.84 -5.05
N TYR A 498 31.46 19.77 -5.13
CA TYR A 498 31.11 18.47 -4.54
C TYR A 498 32.24 17.99 -3.63
N GLU A 499 31.86 17.46 -2.48
CA GLU A 499 32.75 16.63 -1.66
C GLU A 499 32.80 15.24 -2.27
N VAL A 500 33.99 14.65 -2.32
CA VAL A 500 34.20 13.40 -3.06
C VAL A 500 34.92 12.39 -2.19
N ARG A 501 34.33 11.20 -2.09
CA ARG A 501 34.89 10.07 -1.35
C ARG A 501 34.81 8.81 -2.21
N ALA A 502 35.85 7.98 -2.16
CA ALA A 502 35.89 6.69 -2.81
C ALA A 502 35.89 5.57 -1.78
N MET A 503 35.08 4.54 -2.01
CA MET A 503 35.01 3.35 -1.19
C MET A 503 35.60 2.17 -1.95
N ASN A 504 36.46 1.40 -1.27
CA ASN A 504 36.89 0.11 -1.75
C ASN A 504 35.73 -0.89 -1.64
N CYS A 505 35.24 -1.41 -2.76
CA CYS A 505 34.03 -2.25 -2.79
C CYS A 505 34.18 -3.61 -2.09
N ARG A 506 35.42 -4.03 -1.78
CA ARG A 506 35.72 -5.30 -1.11
C ARG A 506 35.81 -5.14 0.41
N SER A 507 36.51 -4.09 0.87
CA SER A 507 36.75 -3.87 2.30
C SER A 507 35.75 -2.92 2.96
N GLY A 508 35.08 -2.06 2.20
CA GLY A 508 34.27 -0.95 2.72
C GLY A 508 35.08 0.25 3.23
N GLU A 509 36.40 0.27 3.03
CA GLU A 509 37.25 1.38 3.44
C GLU A 509 36.99 2.62 2.58
N TRP A 510 36.74 3.77 3.23
CA TRP A 510 36.52 5.06 2.59
C TRP A 510 37.81 5.89 2.52
N HIS A 511 38.01 6.55 1.38
CA HIS A 511 39.13 7.42 1.08
C HIS A 511 38.62 8.78 0.58
N GLU A 512 39.07 9.85 1.23
CA GLU A 512 38.78 11.22 0.79
C GLU A 512 39.54 11.54 -0.51
N LEU A 513 38.83 12.09 -1.49
CA LEU A 513 39.38 12.55 -2.75
C LEU A 513 39.28 14.09 -2.85
N PRO A 514 40.08 14.73 -3.72
CA PRO A 514 39.94 16.16 -3.97
C PRO A 514 38.52 16.53 -4.42
N ALA A 515 37.98 17.62 -3.87
CA ALA A 515 36.66 18.13 -4.22
C ALA A 515 36.53 18.38 -5.73
N ALA A 516 35.37 18.01 -6.29
CA ALA A 516 35.05 18.31 -7.68
C ALA A 516 34.51 19.75 -7.78
N ASN A 517 34.98 20.51 -8.76
CA ASN A 517 34.50 21.86 -9.05
C ASN A 517 34.19 21.97 -10.55
N GLY A 518 32.99 22.41 -10.89
CA GLY A 518 32.55 22.56 -12.28
C GLY A 518 31.60 21.46 -12.74
N ASP A 519 31.55 21.22 -14.04
CA ASP A 519 30.60 20.35 -14.75
C ASP A 519 31.20 19.01 -15.21
N VAL A 520 32.49 18.78 -14.94
CA VAL A 520 33.18 17.53 -15.23
C VAL A 520 34.01 17.12 -14.02
N TYR A 521 33.87 15.86 -13.61
CA TYR A 521 34.73 15.23 -12.62
C TYR A 521 35.61 14.17 -13.26
N ALA A 522 36.89 14.12 -12.87
CA ALA A 522 37.85 13.11 -13.31
C ALA A 522 38.44 12.42 -12.07
N THR A 523 38.29 11.10 -12.00
CA THR A 523 38.54 10.28 -10.81
C THR A 523 40.02 10.06 -10.49
N GLY A 524 40.94 10.43 -11.40
CA GLY A 524 42.35 10.03 -11.29
C GLY A 524 42.51 8.50 -11.39
N ALA A 525 43.71 7.98 -11.10
CA ALA A 525 43.88 6.53 -10.95
C ALA A 525 43.40 6.08 -9.56
N MET A 526 42.66 4.97 -9.48
CA MET A 526 42.31 4.38 -8.20
C MET A 526 43.55 3.76 -7.54
N PRO A 527 43.53 3.52 -6.21
CA PRO A 527 44.67 2.95 -5.49
C PRO A 527 45.16 1.58 -5.99
N ASP A 528 44.29 0.78 -6.60
CA ASP A 528 44.58 -0.52 -7.20
C ASP A 528 43.71 -0.77 -8.47
N GLU A 529 43.90 -1.91 -9.14
CA GLU A 529 43.19 -2.29 -10.38
C GLU A 529 41.82 -2.96 -10.13
N GLU A 530 41.33 -2.92 -8.90
CA GLU A 530 40.10 -3.62 -8.50
C GLU A 530 38.85 -2.71 -8.58
N ASP A 531 37.70 -3.15 -8.05
CA ASP A 531 36.45 -2.37 -8.07
C ASP A 531 36.36 -1.28 -6.98
N TRP A 532 35.95 -0.08 -7.36
CA TRP A 532 35.79 1.09 -6.48
C TRP A 532 34.45 1.79 -6.73
N ALA A 533 33.86 2.38 -5.69
CA ALA A 533 32.65 3.18 -5.80
C ALA A 533 32.92 4.60 -5.28
N ILE A 534 32.56 5.61 -6.06
CA ILE A 534 32.85 7.02 -5.76
C ILE A 534 31.54 7.75 -5.52
N LEU A 535 31.43 8.39 -4.36
CA LEU A 535 30.30 9.23 -3.97
C LEU A 535 30.70 10.70 -4.08
N LEU A 536 29.97 11.43 -4.91
CA LEU A 536 30.01 12.88 -4.99
C LEU A 536 28.76 13.42 -4.31
N THR A 537 28.92 14.18 -3.24
CA THR A 537 27.81 14.86 -2.57
C THR A 537 27.97 16.35 -2.80
N ARG A 538 26.93 17.02 -3.30
CA ARG A 538 26.98 18.46 -3.52
C ARG A 538 27.26 19.11 -2.18
N SER A 539 28.35 19.86 -2.12
CA SER A 539 28.57 20.76 -1.00
C SER A 539 27.43 21.77 -1.03
N PRO A 540 26.78 22.06 0.11
CA PRO A 540 25.96 23.25 0.20
C PRO A 540 26.80 24.42 -0.33
N ASP A 541 26.24 25.21 -1.25
CA ASP A 541 26.75 26.57 -1.42
C ASP A 541 26.75 27.19 -0.02
N ALA A 542 27.83 27.86 0.40
CA ALA A 542 27.96 28.32 1.78
C ALA A 542 26.70 29.07 2.20
N ASP A 543 25.90 28.42 3.06
CA ASP A 543 24.63 28.97 3.46
C ASP A 543 24.89 30.14 4.40
N THR A 544 24.53 31.31 3.91
CA THR A 544 24.72 32.59 4.58
C THR A 544 23.39 33.27 4.87
N ALA A 545 22.28 32.62 4.53
CA ALA A 545 20.95 33.10 4.79
C ALA A 545 20.42 32.39 6.03
N GLY A 546 19.71 33.11 6.90
CA GLY A 546 18.94 32.46 7.95
C GLY A 546 17.64 31.88 7.41
N PRO A 547 17.01 30.96 8.15
CA PRO A 547 15.76 30.35 7.75
C PRO A 547 14.68 31.43 7.66
N VAL A 548 13.79 31.33 6.67
CA VAL A 548 12.70 32.28 6.44
C VAL A 548 11.37 31.56 6.67
N PRO A 549 10.44 32.07 7.50
CA PRO A 549 9.09 31.51 7.57
C PRO A 549 8.40 31.75 6.23
N VAL A 550 8.04 30.67 5.55
CA VAL A 550 7.37 30.71 4.24
C VAL A 550 5.86 30.56 4.38
N ASP A 551 5.40 29.95 5.48
CA ASP A 551 3.98 29.76 5.76
C ASP A 551 3.71 29.73 7.27
N ALA A 552 2.53 30.15 7.68
CA ALA A 552 2.04 30.04 9.05
C ALA A 552 0.52 29.88 9.07
N MET A 553 0.07 28.65 9.31
CA MET A 553 -1.34 28.27 9.18
C MET A 553 -1.96 27.97 10.53
N CYS A 554 -3.18 28.46 10.77
CA CYS A 554 -3.99 28.10 11.94
C CYS A 554 -5.04 27.06 11.54
N ALA A 555 -4.90 25.82 12.00
CA ALA A 555 -5.77 24.71 11.59
C ALA A 555 -6.92 24.44 12.60
N GLY A 556 -8.03 23.90 12.09
CA GLY A 556 -9.11 23.31 12.88
C GLY A 556 -9.81 24.28 13.85
N ASP A 557 -9.83 23.92 15.14
CA ASP A 557 -10.52 24.66 16.20
C ASP A 557 -9.86 26.00 16.58
N GLY A 558 -8.75 26.35 15.91
CA GLY A 558 -8.02 27.59 16.08
C GLY A 558 -6.96 27.55 17.20
N ARG A 559 -6.60 26.36 17.71
CA ARG A 559 -5.64 26.21 18.82
C ARG A 559 -4.21 25.86 18.41
N LYS A 560 -3.98 25.56 17.13
CA LYS A 560 -2.65 25.18 16.64
C LYS A 560 -2.27 26.08 15.47
N VAL A 561 -1.10 26.70 15.57
CA VAL A 561 -0.47 27.45 14.47
C VAL A 561 0.78 26.70 14.03
N THR A 562 0.78 26.15 12.83
CA THR A 562 1.95 25.48 12.24
C THR A 562 2.70 26.46 11.36
N ILE A 563 3.98 26.66 11.68
CA ILE A 563 4.91 27.51 10.93
C ILE A 563 5.79 26.61 10.10
N THR A 564 5.91 26.91 8.80
CA THR A 564 6.86 26.24 7.90
C THR A 564 7.96 27.20 7.54
N PHE A 565 9.21 26.77 7.72
CA PHE A 565 10.41 27.50 7.32
C PHE A 565 10.90 27.04 5.94
N SER A 566 11.67 27.90 5.27
CA SER A 566 12.31 27.63 3.97
C SER A 566 13.25 26.43 3.98
N GLU A 567 13.70 26.01 5.17
CA GLU A 567 14.67 24.96 5.40
C GLU A 567 14.57 24.42 6.83
N ALA A 568 15.29 23.32 7.10
CA ALA A 568 15.34 22.72 8.43
C ALA A 568 15.93 23.70 9.46
N VAL A 569 15.27 23.80 10.62
CA VAL A 569 15.67 24.70 11.71
C VAL A 569 16.26 23.90 12.86
N ASP A 570 17.17 24.52 13.62
CA ASP A 570 17.75 23.91 14.80
C ASP A 570 16.67 23.58 15.84
N PRO A 571 16.55 22.32 16.29
CA PRO A 571 15.49 21.89 17.21
C PRO A 571 15.51 22.63 18.54
N VAL A 572 16.68 23.09 19.00
CA VAL A 572 16.82 23.76 20.29
C VAL A 572 16.37 25.22 20.20
N SER A 573 16.80 25.94 19.17
CA SER A 573 16.40 27.33 18.95
C SER A 573 14.92 27.44 18.58
N SER A 574 14.39 26.52 17.76
CA SER A 574 13.01 26.55 17.30
C SER A 574 11.99 26.11 18.36
N ALA A 575 12.38 25.30 19.34
CA ALA A 575 11.49 24.91 20.44
C ALA A 575 11.34 25.98 21.55
N ALA A 576 12.06 27.10 21.48
CA ALA A 576 12.04 28.12 22.53
C ALA A 576 10.81 29.06 22.40
N PRO A 577 9.84 29.04 23.34
CA PRO A 577 8.62 29.83 23.21
C PRO A 577 8.85 31.35 23.17
N SER A 578 9.97 31.83 23.73
CA SER A 578 10.35 33.25 23.71
C SER A 578 10.64 33.81 22.32
N HIS A 579 10.85 32.94 21.33
CA HIS A 579 11.14 33.30 19.94
C HIS A 579 9.89 33.64 19.12
N TYR A 580 8.69 33.41 19.66
CA TYR A 580 7.42 33.58 18.96
C TYR A 580 6.51 34.55 19.70
N ARG A 581 6.04 35.60 19.00
CA ARG A 581 5.06 36.55 19.54
C ARG A 581 3.90 36.67 18.57
N LEU A 582 2.75 36.11 18.92
CA LEU A 582 1.52 36.21 18.15
C LEU A 582 0.67 37.36 18.71
N ASP A 583 0.19 38.25 17.85
CA ASP A 583 -0.51 39.49 18.24
C ASP A 583 -1.63 39.26 19.29
N GLY A 584 -1.39 39.67 20.54
CA GLY A 584 -2.33 39.52 21.65
C GLY A 584 -2.61 38.07 22.10
N VAL A 585 -1.84 37.09 21.65
CA VAL A 585 -2.00 35.67 21.95
C VAL A 585 -0.67 35.06 22.39
N VAL A 586 -0.65 34.45 23.57
CA VAL A 586 0.54 33.79 24.11
C VAL A 586 0.54 32.33 23.66
N ALA A 587 1.67 31.84 23.14
CA ALA A 587 1.87 30.42 22.89
C ALA A 587 1.98 29.66 24.22
N GLU A 588 1.14 28.65 24.40
CA GLU A 588 1.10 27.77 25.57
C GLU A 588 2.21 26.72 25.52
N ALA A 589 2.54 26.24 24.32
CA ALA A 589 3.64 25.34 24.04
C ALA A 589 4.17 25.56 22.63
N VAL A 590 5.43 25.17 22.40
CA VAL A 590 6.09 25.19 21.10
C VAL A 590 6.76 23.84 20.88
N GLU A 591 6.48 23.22 19.74
CA GLU A 591 6.99 21.91 19.36
C GLU A 591 7.71 22.00 18.02
N HIS A 592 8.97 21.55 17.97
CA HIS A 592 9.69 21.34 16.71
C HIS A 592 9.31 19.97 16.15
N LEU A 593 8.92 19.93 14.88
CA LEU A 593 8.63 18.66 14.20
C LEU A 593 9.92 18.10 13.62
N ALA A 594 10.35 16.94 14.14
CA ALA A 594 11.60 16.29 13.75
C ALA A 594 11.66 15.93 12.26
N GLU A 595 10.52 15.59 11.67
CA GLU A 595 10.33 15.37 10.24
C GLU A 595 9.05 16.12 9.82
N PRO A 596 9.08 17.01 8.80
CA PRO A 596 10.18 17.30 7.86
C PRO A 596 11.34 18.16 8.40
N GLY A 597 11.40 18.48 9.70
CA GLY A 597 12.53 19.19 10.32
C GLY A 597 12.51 20.72 10.11
N ASN A 598 11.67 21.23 9.21
CA ASN A 598 11.48 22.65 8.92
C ASN A 598 10.16 23.24 9.48
N GLN A 599 9.47 22.51 10.35
CA GLN A 599 8.17 22.94 10.88
C GLN A 599 8.16 23.09 12.40
N VAL A 600 7.39 24.07 12.87
CA VAL A 600 7.18 24.37 14.30
C VAL A 600 5.71 24.57 14.57
N VAL A 601 5.18 23.93 15.61
CA VAL A 601 3.78 24.05 16.01
C VAL A 601 3.68 24.87 17.29
N LEU A 602 2.92 25.96 17.25
CA LEU A 602 2.52 26.74 18.42
C LEU A 602 1.14 26.27 18.89
N ALA A 603 1.06 25.82 20.14
CA ALA A 603 -0.22 25.66 20.82
C ALA A 603 -0.67 27.02 21.37
N VAL A 604 -1.90 27.44 21.08
CA VAL A 604 -2.48 28.73 21.48
C VAL A 604 -3.91 28.55 21.97
N ARG A 605 -4.42 29.53 22.71
CA ARG A 605 -5.88 29.67 22.88
C ARG A 605 -6.57 29.83 21.51
N PRO A 606 -7.84 29.41 21.36
CA PRO A 606 -8.56 29.53 20.10
C PRO A 606 -8.48 30.94 19.50
N LEU A 607 -7.89 31.07 18.32
CA LEU A 607 -7.86 32.33 17.56
C LEU A 607 -9.27 32.66 17.06
N GLU A 608 -9.68 33.94 17.00
CA GLU A 608 -10.97 34.34 16.44
C GLU A 608 -11.08 33.97 14.93
N PRO A 609 -12.17 33.31 14.47
CA PRO A 609 -12.39 33.00 13.06
C PRO A 609 -12.45 34.27 12.20
N GLY A 610 -11.89 34.22 10.99
CA GLY A 610 -11.91 35.34 10.03
C GLY A 610 -10.96 36.49 10.38
N ARG A 611 -10.16 36.37 11.45
CA ARG A 611 -9.17 37.36 11.85
C ARG A 611 -7.77 36.97 11.38
N THR A 612 -7.03 37.96 10.85
CA THR A 612 -5.59 37.83 10.59
C THR A 612 -4.81 38.30 11.81
N TYR A 613 -3.85 37.50 12.25
CA TYR A 613 -2.88 37.80 13.30
C TYR A 613 -1.50 38.00 12.68
N THR A 614 -0.62 38.71 13.37
CA THR A 614 0.79 38.81 13.01
C THR A 614 1.62 38.00 13.99
N LEU A 615 2.44 37.09 13.47
CA LEU A 615 3.41 36.32 14.23
C LEU A 615 4.80 36.91 13.99
N GLU A 616 5.42 37.45 15.04
CA GLU A 616 6.84 37.85 15.02
C GLU A 616 7.72 36.67 15.45
N ILE A 617 8.82 36.45 14.72
CA ILE A 617 9.76 35.36 14.93
C ILE A 617 11.18 35.94 15.06
N GLU A 618 11.89 35.58 16.12
CA GLU A 618 13.27 36.03 16.39
C GLU A 618 14.09 34.90 17.02
N GLY A 619 15.38 34.77 16.68
CA GLY A 619 16.31 33.87 17.39
C GLY A 619 16.27 32.40 16.99
N VAL A 620 15.38 32.00 16.08
CA VAL A 620 15.41 30.68 15.43
C VAL A 620 16.60 30.63 14.45
N THR A 621 17.36 29.53 14.44
CA THR A 621 18.52 29.34 13.57
C THR A 621 18.36 28.14 12.65
N ASP A 622 19.08 28.13 11.54
CA ASP A 622 19.26 26.97 10.68
C ASP A 622 20.23 25.93 11.30
N LEU A 623 20.54 24.90 10.51
CA LEU A 623 21.53 23.87 10.84
C LEU A 623 22.94 24.17 10.28
N ALA A 624 23.17 25.35 9.69
CA ALA A 624 24.44 25.73 9.06
C ALA A 624 25.57 25.87 10.10
N LYS A 625 26.82 25.86 9.62
CA LYS A 625 28.02 26.03 10.47
C LYS A 625 28.96 27.07 9.86
N PRO A 626 29.00 28.32 10.39
CA PRO A 626 28.23 28.82 11.53
C PRO A 626 26.72 28.94 11.25
N ALA A 627 25.88 28.80 12.28
CA ALA A 627 24.43 28.87 12.14
C ALA A 627 23.97 30.31 11.84
N ASN A 628 23.02 30.46 10.92
CA ASN A 628 22.42 31.76 10.62
C ASN A 628 21.05 31.87 11.30
N SER A 629 20.71 33.07 11.76
CA SER A 629 19.44 33.34 12.45
C SER A 629 18.41 33.93 11.50
N VAL A 630 17.13 33.65 11.78
CA VAL A 630 15.99 34.41 11.25
C VAL A 630 16.29 35.91 11.33
N GLY A 631 15.98 36.66 10.27
CA GLY A 631 16.27 38.10 10.19
C GLY A 631 15.60 38.93 11.32
N PRO A 632 16.16 40.10 11.69
CA PRO A 632 15.79 40.88 12.88
C PRO A 632 14.39 41.54 12.84
N ALA A 633 13.59 41.31 11.81
CA ALA A 633 12.25 41.87 11.66
C ALA A 633 11.32 40.88 10.93
N THR A 634 11.48 39.59 11.25
CA THR A 634 10.73 38.53 10.58
C THR A 634 9.35 38.41 11.19
N SER A 635 8.33 38.66 10.37
CA SER A 635 6.93 38.47 10.74
C SER A 635 6.16 37.81 9.61
N ILE A 636 5.22 36.94 9.95
CA ILE A 636 4.32 36.28 9.00
C ILE A 636 2.87 36.42 9.47
N ALA A 637 1.95 36.55 8.52
CA ALA A 637 0.53 36.60 8.82
C ALA A 637 0.02 35.19 9.16
N VAL A 638 -0.75 35.08 10.23
CA VAL A 638 -1.49 33.86 10.60
C VAL A 638 -2.96 34.15 10.41
N PHE A 639 -3.56 33.55 9.41
CA PHE A 639 -5.00 33.68 9.17
C PHE A 639 -5.73 32.47 9.74
N ARG A 640 -6.76 32.71 10.57
CA ARG A 640 -7.76 31.67 10.86
C ARG A 640 -8.86 31.82 9.83
N SER A 641 -8.87 30.93 8.82
CA SER A 641 -9.91 30.97 7.82
C SER A 641 -11.26 30.54 8.39
N VAL A 642 -12.31 30.93 7.69
CA VAL A 642 -13.67 30.43 7.90
C VAL A 642 -14.07 29.65 6.65
N PRO A 643 -14.82 28.55 6.78
CA PRO A 643 -15.36 27.85 5.61
C PRO A 643 -16.17 28.84 4.77
N GLU A 644 -15.77 29.03 3.52
CA GLU A 644 -16.55 29.84 2.58
C GLU A 644 -17.66 28.99 2.00
N GLU A 645 -18.90 29.50 2.01
CA GLU A 645 -19.98 28.90 1.24
C GLU A 645 -19.75 29.22 -0.24
N LEU A 646 -19.38 28.21 -1.02
CA LEU A 646 -19.04 28.36 -2.44
C LEU A 646 -20.23 28.09 -3.33
N LEU A 647 -21.15 27.20 -2.97
CA LEU A 647 -22.35 26.88 -3.74
C LEU A 647 -23.53 26.70 -2.79
N ALA A 648 -24.69 27.26 -3.15
CA ALA A 648 -25.94 27.03 -2.44
C ALA A 648 -27.09 26.90 -3.45
N LEU A 649 -27.48 25.68 -3.79
CA LEU A 649 -28.64 25.37 -4.65
C LEU A 649 -29.79 24.88 -3.76
N ARG A 650 -30.70 25.80 -3.43
CA ARG A 650 -31.82 25.56 -2.49
C ARG A 650 -33.06 24.94 -3.12
N PHE A 651 -33.11 24.88 -4.46
CA PHE A 651 -34.23 24.30 -5.21
C PHE A 651 -35.63 24.79 -4.77
N SER A 652 -35.74 26.06 -4.37
CA SER A 652 -36.92 26.60 -3.70
C SER A 652 -37.90 27.34 -4.63
N GLU A 653 -37.59 27.44 -5.93
CA GLU A 653 -38.28 28.34 -6.85
C GLU A 653 -39.64 27.82 -7.35
N GLY A 654 -39.75 26.53 -7.65
CA GLY A 654 -41.02 25.88 -8.04
C GLY A 654 -41.62 26.28 -9.39
N ASP A 655 -40.98 27.17 -10.15
CA ASP A 655 -41.38 27.58 -11.50
C ASP A 655 -40.19 27.60 -12.47
N GLY A 656 -40.44 27.36 -13.75
CA GLY A 656 -39.41 27.30 -14.78
C GLY A 656 -38.47 26.09 -14.69
N ARG A 657 -37.24 26.24 -15.16
CA ARG A 657 -36.21 25.19 -15.26
C ARG A 657 -34.85 25.64 -14.73
N ILE A 658 -34.86 26.52 -13.74
CA ILE A 658 -33.66 27.15 -13.18
C ILE A 658 -33.73 27.17 -11.66
N THR A 659 -32.59 27.02 -11.00
CA THR A 659 -32.45 27.31 -9.56
C THR A 659 -31.30 28.29 -9.37
N ALA A 660 -31.44 29.26 -8.49
CA ALA A 660 -30.41 30.24 -8.19
C ALA A 660 -29.28 29.61 -7.38
N ASN A 661 -28.05 30.06 -7.63
CA ASN A 661 -26.97 29.90 -6.67
C ASN A 661 -27.06 31.07 -5.69
N GLU A 662 -27.31 30.78 -4.42
CA GLU A 662 -27.46 31.80 -3.38
C GLU A 662 -26.14 32.11 -2.65
N ALA A 663 -25.06 31.41 -3.00
CA ALA A 663 -23.74 31.66 -2.43
C ALA A 663 -23.12 32.96 -2.97
N PRO A 664 -22.11 33.53 -2.28
CA PRO A 664 -21.31 34.67 -2.77
C PRO A 664 -20.74 34.52 -4.19
N THR A 665 -20.52 33.28 -4.66
CA THR A 665 -20.02 32.98 -6.02
C THR A 665 -21.06 33.22 -7.13
N SER A 666 -22.31 33.53 -6.77
CA SER A 666 -23.41 33.81 -7.70
C SER A 666 -23.12 34.91 -8.72
N ALA A 667 -22.18 35.82 -8.46
CA ALA A 667 -21.77 36.83 -9.42
C ALA A 667 -21.15 36.24 -10.69
N ALA A 668 -20.43 35.12 -10.57
CA ALA A 668 -19.82 34.38 -11.69
C ALA A 668 -20.66 33.18 -12.13
N HIS A 669 -21.34 32.53 -11.18
CA HIS A 669 -22.15 31.34 -11.40
C HIS A 669 -23.58 31.54 -10.85
N PRO A 670 -24.44 32.30 -11.54
CA PRO A 670 -25.67 32.84 -10.93
C PRO A 670 -26.78 31.81 -10.70
N LYS A 671 -26.79 30.72 -11.47
CA LYS A 671 -27.90 29.75 -11.47
C LYS A 671 -27.48 28.43 -12.11
N ALA A 672 -28.22 27.38 -11.79
CA ALA A 672 -28.16 26.10 -12.49
C ALA A 672 -29.43 25.86 -13.31
N VAL A 673 -29.29 25.16 -14.44
CA VAL A 673 -30.35 24.96 -15.43
C VAL A 673 -30.66 23.48 -15.61
N PHE A 674 -31.94 23.14 -15.61
CA PHE A 674 -32.38 21.75 -15.74
C PHE A 674 -32.31 21.31 -17.20
N GLN A 675 -31.44 20.34 -17.47
CA GLN A 675 -31.24 19.74 -18.78
C GLN A 675 -32.20 18.57 -18.98
N GLY A 676 -33.07 18.67 -19.99
CA GLY A 676 -34.00 17.59 -20.34
C GLY A 676 -35.26 17.55 -19.45
N GLY A 677 -35.38 16.56 -18.59
CA GLY A 677 -36.62 16.20 -17.90
C GLY A 677 -36.71 16.33 -16.37
N PRO A 678 -35.72 16.80 -15.58
CA PRO A 678 -35.95 17.06 -14.16
C PRO A 678 -37.10 18.06 -13.97
N GLN A 679 -37.90 17.85 -12.93
CA GLN A 679 -39.09 18.65 -12.62
C GLN A 679 -39.08 19.09 -11.15
N TRP A 680 -39.76 20.20 -10.87
CA TRP A 680 -40.08 20.60 -9.50
C TRP A 680 -41.01 19.59 -8.83
N SER A 681 -40.78 19.34 -7.56
CA SER A 681 -41.59 18.47 -6.71
C SER A 681 -41.93 19.18 -5.40
N GLY A 682 -43.16 19.04 -4.93
CA GLY A 682 -43.57 19.49 -3.60
C GLY A 682 -43.27 18.49 -2.48
N ASN A 683 -42.63 17.36 -2.80
CA ASN A 683 -42.08 16.45 -1.80
C ASN A 683 -40.71 16.98 -1.37
N VAL A 684 -40.57 17.37 -0.12
CA VAL A 684 -39.37 18.03 0.43
C VAL A 684 -38.99 17.40 1.78
N PRO A 685 -37.71 17.44 2.18
CA PRO A 685 -37.28 17.00 3.50
C PRO A 685 -37.89 17.87 4.60
N THR A 686 -37.88 17.40 5.85
CA THR A 686 -38.28 18.22 7.01
C THR A 686 -37.13 18.25 8.01
N PRO A 687 -36.63 19.43 8.43
CA PRO A 687 -36.98 20.76 7.93
C PRO A 687 -36.40 21.03 6.53
N ALA A 688 -37.22 21.51 5.59
CA ALA A 688 -36.73 22.03 4.30
C ALA A 688 -36.46 23.53 4.39
N ALA A 689 -35.45 24.01 3.65
CA ALA A 689 -35.22 25.44 3.51
C ALA A 689 -36.27 26.12 2.60
N GLY A 690 -36.92 25.33 1.73
CA GLY A 690 -37.96 25.83 0.83
C GLY A 690 -39.08 24.83 0.52
N PRO A 691 -40.05 25.25 -0.31
CA PRO A 691 -41.26 24.48 -0.58
C PRO A 691 -41.13 23.45 -1.71
N TYR A 692 -39.97 23.36 -2.36
CA TYR A 692 -39.76 22.49 -3.52
C TYR A 692 -38.42 21.75 -3.44
N SER A 693 -38.34 20.64 -4.16
CA SER A 693 -37.12 19.89 -4.49
C SER A 693 -37.12 19.56 -5.99
N VAL A 694 -36.08 18.87 -6.49
CA VAL A 694 -36.00 18.45 -7.90
C VAL A 694 -36.11 16.94 -8.04
N ASP A 695 -37.09 16.47 -8.81
CA ASP A 695 -37.30 15.06 -9.14
C ASP A 695 -36.64 14.72 -10.50
N PHE A 696 -35.68 13.81 -10.46
CA PHE A 696 -34.99 13.22 -11.62
C PHE A 696 -35.70 11.95 -12.15
N GLY A 697 -36.79 11.52 -11.52
CA GLY A 697 -37.55 10.33 -11.88
C GLY A 697 -36.88 9.02 -11.45
N ALA A 698 -37.44 7.90 -11.93
CA ALA A 698 -36.99 6.55 -11.55
C ALA A 698 -36.28 5.80 -12.69
N ILE A 699 -36.14 6.42 -13.87
CA ILE A 699 -35.65 5.74 -15.09
C ILE A 699 -34.45 6.51 -15.64
N GLN A 700 -33.48 5.76 -16.18
CA GLN A 700 -32.28 6.30 -16.81
C GLN A 700 -32.58 7.29 -17.95
N HIS A 701 -32.01 8.49 -17.85
CA HIS A 701 -32.08 9.56 -18.84
C HIS A 701 -30.80 10.41 -18.77
N PRO A 702 -30.45 11.17 -19.83
CA PRO A 702 -29.32 12.12 -19.77
C PRO A 702 -29.74 13.42 -19.07
N TRP A 703 -30.57 13.34 -18.02
CA TRP A 703 -31.08 14.50 -17.32
C TRP A 703 -30.08 14.96 -16.26
N ALA A 704 -29.99 16.27 -16.08
CA ALA A 704 -29.00 16.88 -15.22
C ALA A 704 -29.45 18.27 -14.79
N VAL A 705 -28.79 18.83 -13.78
CA VAL A 705 -28.89 20.25 -13.46
C VAL A 705 -27.49 20.85 -13.53
N ASP A 706 -27.23 21.63 -14.58
CA ASP A 706 -25.91 22.17 -14.89
C ASP A 706 -25.78 23.61 -14.41
N LEU A 707 -24.74 23.91 -13.64
CA LEU A 707 -24.42 25.27 -13.22
C LEU A 707 -23.96 26.11 -14.43
N GLU A 708 -24.52 27.30 -14.60
CA GLU A 708 -24.07 28.25 -15.63
C GLU A 708 -22.78 28.97 -15.22
N GLY A 709 -22.09 29.57 -16.20
CA GLY A 709 -20.88 30.37 -15.96
C GLY A 709 -19.56 29.68 -16.35
N GLY A 710 -19.61 28.43 -16.83
CA GLY A 710 -18.42 27.66 -17.24
C GLY A 710 -17.87 26.79 -16.09
N PRO A 711 -16.59 26.40 -16.14
CA PRO A 711 -15.94 25.65 -15.07
C PRO A 711 -16.13 26.36 -13.73
N PHE A 712 -16.42 25.59 -12.68
CA PHE A 712 -16.68 26.15 -11.35
C PHE A 712 -15.35 26.46 -10.64
N GLU A 713 -14.66 27.50 -11.12
CA GLU A 713 -13.35 27.95 -10.64
C GLU A 713 -13.22 28.09 -9.11
N PRO A 714 -14.27 28.46 -8.34
CA PRO A 714 -14.16 28.48 -6.88
C PRO A 714 -13.77 27.14 -6.24
N ALA A 715 -13.97 26.01 -6.93
CA ALA A 715 -13.53 24.71 -6.46
C ALA A 715 -12.04 24.39 -6.75
N ALA A 716 -11.39 25.12 -7.66
CA ALA A 716 -9.99 24.89 -8.00
C ALA A 716 -9.10 25.23 -6.79
N GLY A 717 -8.11 24.39 -6.51
CA GLY A 717 -7.15 24.60 -5.43
C GLY A 717 -7.71 24.43 -4.01
N LEU A 718 -8.96 23.97 -3.84
CA LEU A 718 -9.49 23.68 -2.52
C LEU A 718 -8.65 22.63 -1.82
N ARG A 719 -8.12 22.98 -0.65
CA ARG A 719 -7.38 22.08 0.23
C ARG A 719 -8.32 21.31 1.13
N SER A 720 -9.44 21.90 1.50
CA SER A 720 -10.52 21.21 2.18
C SER A 720 -11.89 21.68 1.71
N PHE A 721 -12.89 20.79 1.78
CA PHE A 721 -14.27 21.11 1.41
C PHE A 721 -15.30 20.20 2.08
N THR A 722 -16.56 20.65 2.11
CA THR A 722 -17.71 19.87 2.55
C THR A 722 -18.85 20.01 1.54
N ILE A 723 -19.36 18.89 1.05
CA ILE A 723 -20.57 18.81 0.23
C ILE A 723 -21.72 18.35 1.11
N THR A 724 -22.84 19.08 1.13
CA THR A 724 -24.06 18.66 1.86
C THR A 724 -25.27 18.64 0.95
N GLY A 725 -26.28 17.88 1.31
CA GLY A 725 -27.62 17.99 0.72
C GLY A 725 -28.59 16.93 1.21
N TRP A 726 -29.77 16.92 0.62
CA TRP A 726 -30.81 15.93 0.87
C TRP A 726 -31.07 15.11 -0.40
N ILE A 727 -31.25 13.80 -0.22
CA ILE A 727 -31.61 12.88 -1.30
C ILE A 727 -32.73 11.93 -0.87
N ASN A 728 -33.61 11.60 -1.82
CA ASN A 728 -34.65 10.60 -1.67
C ASN A 728 -34.65 9.70 -2.91
N SER A 729 -33.97 8.56 -2.81
CA SER A 729 -33.72 7.70 -3.95
C SER A 729 -34.94 6.84 -4.29
N ARG A 730 -35.29 6.75 -5.57
CA ARG A 730 -36.32 5.84 -6.09
C ARG A 730 -35.75 4.51 -6.59
N ASP A 731 -34.53 4.53 -7.10
CA ASP A 731 -33.86 3.38 -7.71
C ASP A 731 -32.34 3.53 -7.58
N ASN A 732 -31.72 2.64 -6.80
CA ASN A 732 -30.27 2.61 -6.63
C ASN A 732 -29.54 1.81 -7.72
N THR A 733 -30.22 1.27 -8.74
CA THR A 733 -29.54 0.53 -9.80
C THR A 733 -28.50 1.44 -10.46
N VAL A 734 -27.22 1.11 -10.34
CA VAL A 734 -26.12 1.87 -10.94
C VAL A 734 -25.57 1.15 -12.16
N GLY A 735 -24.95 1.89 -13.08
CA GLY A 735 -23.91 1.29 -13.91
C GLY A 735 -22.51 1.71 -13.44
N PRO A 736 -21.45 1.38 -14.21
CA PRO A 736 -20.06 1.64 -13.86
C PRO A 736 -19.79 3.04 -13.26
N GLY A 737 -19.10 3.09 -12.12
CA GLY A 737 -18.76 4.34 -11.43
C GLY A 737 -19.90 5.05 -10.69
N GLY A 738 -21.09 4.45 -10.58
CA GLY A 738 -22.18 4.97 -9.73
C GLY A 738 -23.06 6.05 -10.35
N ASN A 739 -24.12 6.43 -9.62
CA ASN A 739 -25.04 7.48 -10.00
C ASN A 739 -24.61 8.82 -9.38
N ARG A 740 -24.39 9.87 -10.17
CA ARG A 740 -23.81 11.13 -9.70
C ARG A 740 -24.81 11.95 -8.90
N ILE A 741 -24.40 12.39 -7.71
CA ILE A 741 -25.12 13.40 -6.92
C ILE A 741 -24.64 14.78 -7.32
N VAL A 742 -23.33 15.02 -7.28
CA VAL A 742 -22.71 16.27 -7.73
C VAL A 742 -21.31 16.02 -8.28
N SER A 743 -20.96 16.70 -9.37
CA SER A 743 -19.72 16.46 -10.11
C SER A 743 -19.15 17.75 -10.69
N ALA A 744 -17.87 18.01 -10.46
CA ALA A 744 -17.07 19.04 -11.13
C ALA A 744 -15.88 18.43 -11.92
N ILE A 745 -15.87 17.10 -12.07
CA ILE A 745 -14.72 16.35 -12.58
C ILE A 745 -14.46 16.58 -14.07
N ASN A 746 -13.19 16.66 -14.45
CA ASN A 746 -12.78 16.72 -15.85
C ASN A 746 -12.43 15.32 -16.38
N ASN A 747 -13.45 14.55 -16.77
CA ASN A 747 -13.29 13.25 -17.42
C ASN A 747 -12.28 12.32 -16.69
N GLY A 748 -12.35 12.28 -15.36
CA GLY A 748 -11.48 11.44 -14.53
C GLY A 748 -10.13 12.03 -14.15
N ALA A 749 -9.86 13.29 -14.47
CA ALA A 749 -8.71 14.04 -14.01
C ALA A 749 -9.14 14.99 -12.85
N ASP A 750 -8.79 16.27 -12.93
CA ASP A 750 -9.03 17.29 -11.90
C ASP A 750 -10.52 17.45 -11.53
N GLY A 751 -10.77 17.79 -10.27
CA GLY A 751 -12.12 18.06 -9.73
C GLY A 751 -12.58 17.02 -8.72
N PHE A 752 -13.88 16.96 -8.46
CA PHE A 752 -14.48 15.97 -7.58
C PHE A 752 -15.74 15.35 -8.19
N ASP A 753 -16.06 14.12 -7.80
CA ASP A 753 -17.22 13.36 -8.26
C ASP A 753 -17.82 12.60 -7.07
N LEU A 754 -18.99 13.05 -6.57
CA LEU A 754 -19.73 12.39 -5.50
C LEU A 754 -20.85 11.55 -6.09
N VAL A 755 -20.83 10.24 -5.82
CA VAL A 755 -21.75 9.27 -6.41
C VAL A 755 -22.47 8.44 -5.35
N LEU A 756 -23.67 7.97 -5.70
CA LEU A 756 -24.44 6.94 -5.01
C LEU A 756 -24.21 5.58 -5.70
N LEU A 757 -23.98 4.54 -4.91
CA LEU A 757 -23.76 3.16 -5.38
C LEU A 757 -24.99 2.27 -5.16
N GLY A 758 -24.95 1.08 -5.78
CA GLY A 758 -26.07 0.13 -5.82
C GLY A 758 -26.54 -0.37 -4.46
N ASP A 759 -25.65 -0.42 -3.48
CA ASP A 759 -25.94 -0.81 -2.10
C ASP A 759 -26.33 0.37 -1.20
N GLY A 760 -26.49 1.58 -1.76
CA GLY A 760 -26.91 2.76 -1.00
C GLY A 760 -25.77 3.51 -0.31
N SER A 761 -24.50 3.15 -0.51
CA SER A 761 -23.36 3.98 -0.05
C SER A 761 -23.10 5.15 -0.99
N LEU A 762 -22.63 6.27 -0.44
CA LEU A 762 -21.95 7.34 -1.16
C LEU A 762 -20.44 7.09 -1.30
N GLN A 763 -19.85 7.55 -2.41
CA GLN A 763 -18.41 7.46 -2.69
C GLN A 763 -17.92 8.77 -3.34
N LEU A 764 -16.74 9.25 -2.94
CA LEU A 764 -16.16 10.51 -3.40
C LEU A 764 -14.84 10.27 -4.13
N GLY A 765 -14.78 10.65 -5.41
CA GLY A 765 -13.54 10.82 -6.17
C GLY A 765 -13.03 12.27 -6.08
N VAL A 766 -11.71 12.45 -6.02
CA VAL A 766 -11.02 13.75 -6.01
C VAL A 766 -9.78 13.62 -6.89
N ASN A 767 -9.68 14.45 -7.93
CA ASN A 767 -8.63 14.39 -8.95
C ASN A 767 -8.49 13.00 -9.61
N GLN A 768 -9.59 12.25 -9.65
CA GLN A 768 -9.73 10.94 -10.30
C GLN A 768 -11.19 10.49 -10.29
N TRP A 769 -11.51 9.48 -11.10
CA TRP A 769 -12.80 8.78 -11.03
C TRP A 769 -13.07 8.20 -9.64
N PRO A 770 -14.33 8.09 -9.20
CA PRO A 770 -14.69 7.43 -7.94
C PRO A 770 -14.59 5.90 -8.02
N ASP A 771 -14.38 5.32 -9.21
CA ASP A 771 -14.27 3.88 -9.40
C ASP A 771 -13.12 3.25 -8.59
N GLY A 772 -13.45 2.30 -7.71
CA GLY A 772 -12.46 1.53 -6.94
C GLY A 772 -11.72 2.32 -5.85
N VAL A 773 -12.07 3.58 -5.58
CA VAL A 773 -11.40 4.39 -4.56
C VAL A 773 -11.91 4.06 -3.14
N PRO A 774 -11.06 4.12 -2.10
CA PRO A 774 -11.47 3.74 -0.74
C PRO A 774 -12.44 4.73 -0.09
N SER A 775 -12.54 5.96 -0.61
CA SER A 775 -13.37 7.07 -0.10
C SER A 775 -14.88 6.80 -0.24
N ARG A 776 -15.40 5.91 0.60
CA ARG A 776 -16.76 5.36 0.49
C ARG A 776 -17.40 5.18 1.88
N SER A 777 -18.61 5.71 2.05
CA SER A 777 -19.46 5.45 3.22
C SER A 777 -19.89 3.98 3.37
N ASN A 778 -20.41 3.62 4.53
CA ASN A 778 -20.97 2.29 4.73
C ASN A 778 -22.17 2.03 3.80
N PRO A 779 -22.44 0.77 3.42
CA PRO A 779 -23.61 0.42 2.62
C PRO A 779 -24.92 0.68 3.39
N ASN A 780 -26.02 0.73 2.65
CA ASN A 780 -27.40 0.89 3.12
C ASN A 780 -27.71 2.24 3.81
N ARG A 781 -26.92 3.28 3.56
CA ARG A 781 -27.20 4.63 4.08
C ARG A 781 -28.31 5.36 3.31
N VAL A 782 -28.44 5.08 2.02
CA VAL A 782 -29.49 5.64 1.16
C VAL A 782 -30.34 4.50 0.61
N ALA A 783 -31.51 4.27 1.20
CA ALA A 783 -32.44 3.25 0.73
C ALA A 783 -33.23 3.73 -0.50
N ALA A 784 -33.49 2.82 -1.44
CA ALA A 784 -34.38 3.08 -2.56
C ALA A 784 -35.84 2.87 -2.15
N ASP A 785 -36.66 3.89 -2.34
CA ASP A 785 -38.12 3.85 -2.22
C ASP A 785 -38.75 4.27 -3.55
N PRO A 786 -39.29 3.33 -4.35
CA PRO A 786 -39.90 3.64 -5.64
C PRO A 786 -41.02 4.70 -5.57
N SER A 787 -41.70 4.81 -4.42
CA SER A 787 -42.74 5.80 -4.18
C SER A 787 -42.19 7.18 -3.82
N ALA A 788 -40.92 7.25 -3.41
CA ALA A 788 -40.27 8.40 -2.80
C ALA A 788 -41.12 8.98 -1.66
N SER A 789 -41.42 8.18 -0.64
CA SER A 789 -42.17 8.64 0.53
C SER A 789 -41.44 9.78 1.24
N ALA A 790 -42.20 10.65 1.91
CA ALA A 790 -41.63 11.80 2.62
C ALA A 790 -40.68 11.38 3.76
N ASP A 791 -40.81 10.18 4.29
CA ASP A 791 -39.97 9.66 5.36
C ASP A 791 -38.64 9.06 4.84
N ASN A 792 -38.47 8.95 3.51
CA ASN A 792 -37.26 8.38 2.87
C ASN A 792 -36.18 9.44 2.56
N TRP A 793 -36.35 10.69 3.03
CA TRP A 793 -35.35 11.73 2.85
C TRP A 793 -34.13 11.47 3.74
N VAL A 794 -32.96 11.41 3.12
CA VAL A 794 -31.66 11.25 3.78
C VAL A 794 -30.86 12.53 3.61
N PHE A 795 -30.46 13.12 4.73
CA PHE A 795 -29.46 14.18 4.75
C PHE A 795 -28.07 13.54 4.67
N PHE A 796 -27.20 14.10 3.83
CA PHE A 796 -25.80 13.68 3.75
C PHE A 796 -24.86 14.88 3.90
N ALA A 797 -23.69 14.64 4.46
CA ALA A 797 -22.52 15.50 4.32
C ALA A 797 -21.27 14.67 4.04
N VAL A 798 -20.39 15.16 3.17
CA VAL A 798 -19.09 14.56 2.87
C VAL A 798 -18.03 15.63 2.97
N THR A 799 -17.07 15.42 3.86
CA THR A 799 -15.93 16.32 4.11
C THR A 799 -14.65 15.76 3.47
N TYR A 800 -13.77 16.62 2.99
CA TYR A 800 -12.42 16.28 2.51
C TYR A 800 -11.42 17.31 3.06
N ASP A 801 -10.25 16.88 3.54
CA ASP A 801 -9.18 17.76 4.05
C ASP A 801 -7.77 17.27 3.66
N SER A 802 -7.26 17.72 2.51
CA SER A 802 -5.87 17.42 2.08
C SER A 802 -4.78 18.00 2.99
N THR A 803 -5.11 18.71 4.07
CA THR A 803 -4.13 19.15 5.07
C THR A 803 -4.04 18.21 6.28
N ALA A 804 -5.00 17.29 6.41
CA ALA A 804 -5.03 16.30 7.46
C ALA A 804 -4.13 15.10 7.13
N ALA A 805 -3.30 14.69 8.09
CA ALA A 805 -2.37 13.58 7.93
C ALA A 805 -3.05 12.21 7.87
N ASN A 806 -4.26 12.07 8.43
CA ASN A 806 -5.05 10.84 8.49
C ASN A 806 -6.55 11.18 8.40
N GLU A 807 -7.40 10.18 8.10
CA GLU A 807 -8.88 10.30 8.15
C GLU A 807 -9.45 11.54 7.44
N ASN A 808 -8.85 11.86 6.30
CA ASN A 808 -9.08 13.12 5.63
C ASN A 808 -10.31 13.15 4.70
N VAL A 809 -11.11 12.09 4.68
CA VAL A 809 -12.50 12.11 4.18
C VAL A 809 -13.42 11.59 5.26
N SER A 810 -14.52 12.31 5.55
CA SER A 810 -15.57 11.79 6.44
C SER A 810 -16.96 11.95 5.82
N PHE A 811 -17.78 10.90 5.98
CA PHE A 811 -19.18 10.84 5.58
C PHE A 811 -20.09 10.95 6.79
N TYR A 812 -21.20 11.66 6.64
CA TYR A 812 -22.20 11.87 7.68
C TYR A 812 -23.60 11.69 7.10
N PHE A 813 -24.50 11.09 7.88
CA PHE A 813 -25.89 10.89 7.49
C PHE A 813 -26.84 11.24 8.62
N GLY A 814 -27.97 11.82 8.26
CA GLY A 814 -29.14 11.99 9.12
C GLY A 814 -30.41 11.82 8.29
N ASP A 815 -31.57 11.99 8.90
CA ASP A 815 -32.85 11.98 8.22
C ASP A 815 -33.75 13.10 8.77
N VAL A 816 -35.05 13.03 8.48
CA VAL A 816 -36.03 14.04 8.90
C VAL A 816 -36.27 14.08 10.41
N ASP A 817 -36.01 12.97 11.11
CA ASP A 817 -36.25 12.81 12.54
C ASP A 817 -34.94 12.70 13.35
N THR A 818 -33.84 12.33 12.70
CA THR A 818 -32.55 12.05 13.34
C THR A 818 -31.45 13.04 12.92
N PRO A 819 -30.78 13.70 13.88
CA PRO A 819 -29.63 14.56 13.57
C PRO A 819 -28.51 13.77 12.89
N ALA A 820 -27.75 14.44 12.03
CA ALA A 820 -26.62 13.86 11.32
C ALA A 820 -25.60 13.28 12.31
N GLU A 821 -25.10 12.10 11.99
CA GLU A 821 -24.03 11.42 12.72
C GLU A 821 -22.92 11.00 11.75
N ALA A 822 -21.71 10.88 12.27
CA ALA A 822 -20.58 10.36 11.50
C ALA A 822 -20.83 8.90 11.12
N ASP A 823 -20.51 8.55 9.88
CA ASP A 823 -20.65 7.20 9.35
C ASP A 823 -19.31 6.50 9.10
N ALA A 824 -18.44 7.15 8.33
CA ALA A 824 -17.14 6.61 7.97
C ALA A 824 -16.13 7.75 7.86
N SER A 825 -14.94 7.55 8.43
CA SER A 825 -13.75 8.39 8.24
C SER A 825 -12.66 7.54 7.61
N ILE A 826 -12.09 8.03 6.52
CA ILE A 826 -11.26 7.24 5.60
C ILE A 826 -10.04 8.06 5.26
N TYR A 827 -8.88 7.43 5.32
CA TYR A 827 -7.69 8.03 4.73
C TYR A 827 -7.73 7.87 3.20
N TYR A 828 -7.81 9.01 2.53
CA TYR A 828 -7.87 9.15 1.09
C TYR A 828 -7.23 10.49 0.71
N HIS A 829 -5.93 10.51 0.48
CA HIS A 829 -5.19 11.76 0.19
C HIS A 829 -4.92 11.94 -1.30
N ARG A 830 -5.46 13.00 -1.90
CA ARG A 830 -5.30 13.35 -3.33
C ARG A 830 -4.80 14.77 -3.57
N GLY A 831 -4.31 15.42 -2.50
CA GLY A 831 -3.90 16.82 -2.52
C GLY A 831 -5.07 17.78 -2.74
N ALA A 832 -4.76 19.04 -3.01
CA ALA A 832 -5.78 20.04 -3.33
C ALA A 832 -6.52 19.68 -4.63
N VAL A 833 -7.78 20.11 -4.76
CA VAL A 833 -8.55 19.95 -6.00
C VAL A 833 -7.80 20.61 -7.16
N GLY A 834 -7.59 19.87 -8.25
CA GLY A 834 -6.87 20.36 -9.42
C GLY A 834 -7.58 21.51 -10.13
N ALA A 835 -6.83 22.32 -10.88
CA ALA A 835 -7.35 23.54 -11.51
C ALA A 835 -8.03 23.30 -12.87
N GLY A 836 -7.79 22.16 -13.51
CA GLY A 836 -8.34 21.79 -14.82
C GLY A 836 -9.76 21.21 -14.72
N LEU A 837 -10.70 21.92 -14.10
CA LEU A 837 -12.05 21.45 -13.82
C LEU A 837 -12.88 21.15 -15.09
N GLY A 838 -13.93 20.34 -14.91
CA GLY A 838 -14.91 20.07 -15.97
C GLY A 838 -15.63 21.34 -16.45
N PRO A 839 -16.35 21.28 -17.59
CA PRO A 839 -16.96 22.46 -18.23
C PRO A 839 -18.01 23.19 -17.38
N CYS A 840 -18.57 22.52 -16.37
CA CYS A 840 -19.38 23.09 -15.30
C CYS A 840 -19.52 22.08 -14.15
N LEU A 841 -19.97 22.57 -12.99
CA LEU A 841 -20.48 21.73 -11.92
C LEU A 841 -21.89 21.26 -12.27
N THR A 842 -22.16 19.97 -12.12
CA THR A 842 -23.44 19.35 -12.45
C THR A 842 -23.98 18.56 -11.28
N VAL A 843 -25.27 18.70 -11.01
CA VAL A 843 -26.04 17.91 -10.06
C VAL A 843 -26.84 16.83 -10.79
N GLY A 844 -26.85 15.63 -10.21
CA GLY A 844 -27.65 14.48 -10.65
C GLY A 844 -27.09 13.69 -11.85
N HIS A 845 -26.01 14.15 -12.49
CA HIS A 845 -25.36 13.47 -13.61
C HIS A 845 -23.93 13.99 -13.82
N PHE A 846 -23.18 13.38 -14.74
CA PHE A 846 -22.03 14.00 -15.38
C PHE A 846 -22.30 15.37 -16.02
N ASN A 847 -21.26 16.20 -16.03
CA ASN A 847 -21.20 17.44 -16.81
C ASN A 847 -21.29 17.19 -18.33
N PRO A 848 -21.63 18.22 -19.13
CA PRO A 848 -21.86 18.07 -20.57
C PRO A 848 -20.72 17.45 -21.38
N ALA A 849 -19.45 17.67 -21.00
CA ALA A 849 -18.32 17.08 -21.73
C ALA A 849 -18.22 15.57 -21.54
N THR A 850 -18.61 15.09 -20.35
CA THR A 850 -18.59 13.66 -20.00
C THR A 850 -19.93 12.99 -20.30
N ARG A 851 -21.03 13.76 -20.29
CA ARG A 851 -22.41 13.34 -20.58
C ARG A 851 -22.66 13.25 -22.09
N GLY A 852 -21.95 12.34 -22.76
CA GLY A 852 -22.15 12.00 -24.17
C GLY A 852 -23.25 10.95 -24.41
N ASP A 853 -23.58 10.71 -25.68
CA ASP A 853 -24.50 9.64 -26.12
C ASP A 853 -23.92 8.25 -25.76
N GLY A 854 -24.28 7.74 -24.59
CA GLY A 854 -23.84 6.42 -24.11
C GLY A 854 -23.92 6.23 -22.59
N HIS A 855 -23.83 7.32 -21.82
CA HIS A 855 -23.71 7.28 -20.35
C HIS A 855 -25.04 7.58 -19.61
N ARG A 856 -26.16 6.98 -20.04
CA ARG A 856 -27.51 7.31 -19.50
C ARG A 856 -27.80 6.69 -18.14
N ASP A 857 -27.03 5.67 -17.76
CA ASP A 857 -27.14 4.87 -16.55
C ASP A 857 -26.20 5.37 -15.42
N ARG A 858 -25.92 6.69 -15.43
CA ARG A 858 -25.04 7.39 -14.48
C ARG A 858 -25.77 8.50 -13.70
N MET A 859 -27.05 8.69 -14.01
CA MET A 859 -27.91 9.70 -13.41
C MET A 859 -28.42 9.25 -12.04
N PHE A 860 -28.50 10.15 -11.07
CA PHE A 860 -29.30 9.93 -9.86
C PHE A 860 -30.78 9.77 -10.19
N ARG A 861 -31.46 8.83 -9.54
CA ARG A 861 -32.88 8.50 -9.79
C ARG A 861 -33.68 8.69 -8.51
N GLY A 862 -34.27 9.87 -8.37
CA GLY A 862 -35.04 10.25 -7.20
C GLY A 862 -35.11 11.76 -7.08
N LEU A 863 -35.29 12.23 -5.85
CA LEU A 863 -35.32 13.65 -5.53
C LEU A 863 -34.02 14.11 -4.89
N ILE A 864 -33.58 15.31 -5.26
CA ILE A 864 -32.44 16.01 -4.65
C ILE A 864 -32.93 17.37 -4.15
N ASP A 865 -32.46 17.77 -2.98
CA ASP A 865 -32.69 19.09 -2.42
C ASP A 865 -31.43 19.65 -1.73
N GLU A 866 -31.34 20.98 -1.58
CA GLU A 866 -30.32 21.69 -0.79
C GLU A 866 -28.84 21.31 -1.05
N ILE A 867 -28.39 21.23 -2.31
CA ILE A 867 -26.97 20.95 -2.59
C ILE A 867 -26.12 22.19 -2.25
N ARG A 868 -25.24 22.04 -1.26
CA ARG A 868 -24.32 23.10 -0.80
C ARG A 868 -22.87 22.61 -0.83
N LEU A 869 -21.94 23.52 -1.09
CA LEU A 869 -20.50 23.28 -1.05
C LEU A 869 -19.83 24.36 -0.21
N TYR A 870 -19.06 23.93 0.78
CA TYR A 870 -18.18 24.77 1.58
C TYR A 870 -16.73 24.44 1.28
N GLY A 871 -15.83 25.40 1.31
CA GLY A 871 -14.43 25.13 1.01
C GLY A 871 -13.44 26.11 1.62
N SER A 872 -12.18 25.67 1.71
CA SER A 872 -11.01 26.48 2.00
C SER A 872 -9.89 26.12 1.03
N GLN A 873 -9.32 27.12 0.35
CA GLN A 873 -8.09 26.96 -0.44
C GLN A 873 -6.84 27.04 0.44
N TYR A 874 -6.99 27.38 1.72
CA TYR A 874 -5.88 27.72 2.60
C TYR A 874 -5.53 26.58 3.55
N ASP A 875 -6.53 25.98 4.20
CA ASP A 875 -6.37 25.07 5.35
C ASP A 875 -7.49 24.00 5.38
N GLY A 876 -7.64 23.31 6.51
CA GLY A 876 -8.68 22.31 6.79
C GLY A 876 -10.07 22.86 7.14
N ALA A 877 -10.28 24.18 7.20
CA ALA A 877 -11.54 24.76 7.67
C ALA A 877 -12.75 24.46 6.78
N GLY A 878 -12.52 24.09 5.51
CA GLY A 878 -13.55 23.66 4.58
C GLY A 878 -14.13 22.28 4.92
N ALA A 879 -13.44 21.45 5.71
CA ALA A 879 -13.99 20.23 6.30
C ALA A 879 -14.75 20.58 7.59
N LEU A 880 -16.07 20.72 7.47
CA LEU A 880 -16.93 21.20 8.55
C LEU A 880 -17.01 20.19 9.71
N ASP A 881 -17.05 20.72 10.93
CA ASP A 881 -17.31 19.89 12.11
C ASP A 881 -18.77 19.40 12.18
N LEU A 882 -18.99 18.37 12.99
CA LEU A 882 -20.30 17.72 13.11
C LEU A 882 -21.41 18.68 13.56
N GLU A 883 -21.11 19.66 14.43
CA GLU A 883 -22.13 20.60 14.88
C GLU A 883 -22.52 21.55 13.75
N SER A 884 -21.56 22.03 12.97
CA SER A 884 -21.82 22.82 11.76
C SER A 884 -22.67 22.03 10.77
N ILE A 885 -22.35 20.75 10.55
CA ILE A 885 -23.15 19.86 9.69
C ILE A 885 -24.58 19.71 10.21
N ARG A 886 -24.77 19.54 11.52
CA ARG A 886 -26.10 19.43 12.15
C ARG A 886 -26.89 20.75 12.06
N ARG A 887 -26.22 21.90 12.12
CA ARG A 887 -26.85 23.21 11.87
C ARG A 887 -27.36 23.29 10.43
N LEU A 888 -26.55 22.87 9.46
CA LEU A 888 -26.95 22.83 8.05
C LEU A 888 -28.15 21.91 7.80
N GLN A 889 -28.19 20.73 8.43
CA GLN A 889 -29.34 19.83 8.35
C GLN A 889 -30.63 20.49 8.87
N ARG A 890 -30.54 21.33 9.91
CA ARG A 890 -31.69 22.09 10.45
C ARG A 890 -32.11 23.28 9.58
N GLY A 891 -31.42 23.52 8.46
CA GLY A 891 -31.64 24.67 7.60
C GLY A 891 -31.04 25.98 8.13
N GLU A 892 -30.12 25.92 9.10
CA GLU A 892 -29.40 27.10 9.59
C GLU A 892 -28.21 27.44 8.67
N ASP A 893 -27.87 28.73 8.56
CA ASP A 893 -26.62 29.17 7.92
C ASP A 893 -25.48 29.25 8.94
N LEU A 894 -24.25 29.01 8.49
CA LEU A 894 -23.06 28.97 9.37
C LEU A 894 -22.50 30.34 9.74
N LEU A 895 -22.96 31.41 9.06
CA LEU A 895 -22.55 32.80 9.26
C LEU A 895 -23.64 33.65 9.90
#